data_AF-A0A1H0QXB7-F1
#
_entry.id   AF-A0A1H0QXB7-F1
#
_cell.length_a   1.000
_cell.length_b   1.000
_cell.length_c   1.000
_cell.angle_alpha   90.00
_cell.angle_beta   90.00
_cell.angle_gamma   90.00
#
_symmetry.space_group_name_H-M   'P 1'
#
loop_
_entity.id
_entity.type
_entity.pdbx_description
1 polymer ?
#
loop_
_entity_poly.entity_id
_entity_poly.type
_entity_poly.pdbx_seq_one_letter_code
_entity_poly.pdbx_strand_id
1 'polypeptide(L)'
;MIEMLFPRDVITGAASQTHPGLYVLGCYDKRITFYSQQVRALSLVHALHAEGYLSAPKRIAVIGAGAAGVTAAAALALITDSEVVLFERSHELMPIQKATLRRNIDPHIFDWPEWDTDDPLADLPILDWTAGPAQGVRKAVASEFERMVGALSPRLKKRMRHRVTAINPERKSFELVFERDAEPGEVEDSVEDRDRFDIVFIAIGFGLEPTQTLVGIQNQSYWSDAGVPVPEFEGRTKPRFFISGNGDGALIDFVASASMDFDHARMIATITKHPGIEEIFDSLQAIDLRARGVEASGERFDLVAAYDAEVLSKLKTLGLIQAVVGRLRPGVQLVLQTRHPEIFTAATSVLNRLAAYITMKACEARPQHSFEHIHCTDVRIVAPPEESPYEATHWLECSGMTVGAHSVIIRRGPNQTAVRAPFANVLSGFEEEHQTWLNLHGDATLVPRLSTEARGFFESRAREMHLPSAPRAQMATAALLTDSIQIRPVHGGVRWSGSMAAPEVMAAWSNTGSQLHIFCTDDPSSYGPVATAIVRLATHASSCKIIADPARWRFFAERLSSESLHAEGLQLPEIEAGASTAVNRNPVTDDPGELARTIHKVLDSWTLDAIDNHITEYLATGRDSGRRVGFNAAITLRVRMRPIWLRWKASFDRDEVMRARFLRLLVCALDDDDSIELAHVLVGPAKLTSLVRGTTVALAIAAAWETLAPCDLAPGNLLRSRAGATSWTGHTCAADQVDGVPMSLCAARYMWQTQFVILSVRGSIDLAMRAEEAFSSTDQQQPNFTESFGSGQIIMSIDAALTKALETGPAELALLLDGIERAHFAQLIQKIEPQGEEHAYDVQEEKL
;
A
#
# COMPACT_ATOMS: atom_id res chain seq x y z
N MET A 1 0.73 -5.85 13.91
CA MET A 1 0.01 -6.23 12.67
C MET A 1 -1.47 -6.27 13.01
N ILE A 2 -2.33 -5.56 12.26
CA ILE A 2 -3.78 -5.70 12.40
C ILE A 2 -4.14 -7.02 11.71
N GLU A 3 -4.58 -8.01 12.49
CA GLU A 3 -5.01 -9.30 11.97
C GLU A 3 -6.26 -9.09 11.09
N MET A 4 -6.21 -9.47 9.82
CA MET A 4 -7.39 -9.38 8.95
C MET A 4 -8.36 -10.51 9.30
N LEU A 5 -9.64 -10.17 9.45
CA LEU A 5 -10.71 -11.14 9.70
C LEU A 5 -10.86 -12.10 8.52
N PHE A 6 -10.95 -13.41 8.80
CA PHE A 6 -11.32 -14.38 7.78
C PHE A 6 -12.81 -14.24 7.42
N PRO A 7 -13.25 -14.71 6.23
CA PRO A 7 -14.66 -14.66 5.83
C PRO A 7 -15.63 -15.19 6.90
N ARG A 8 -15.27 -16.29 7.59
CA ARG A 8 -16.09 -16.86 8.67
C ARG A 8 -16.21 -15.96 9.89
N ASP A 9 -15.15 -15.23 10.24
CA ASP A 9 -15.16 -14.31 11.36
C ASP A 9 -16.10 -13.14 11.05
N VAL A 10 -16.05 -12.61 9.82
CA VAL A 10 -16.96 -11.54 9.37
C VAL A 10 -18.42 -11.97 9.43
N ILE A 11 -18.73 -13.20 8.97
CA ILE A 11 -20.10 -13.74 9.04
C ILE A 11 -20.52 -13.90 10.51
N THR A 12 -19.66 -14.46 11.35
CA THR A 12 -19.96 -14.70 12.77
C THR A 12 -20.27 -13.40 13.52
N GLY A 13 -19.55 -12.31 13.22
CA GLY A 13 -19.78 -11.01 13.84
C GLY A 13 -21.10 -10.34 13.45
N ALA A 14 -21.69 -10.73 12.32
CA ALA A 14 -22.92 -10.14 11.80
C ALA A 14 -24.15 -11.07 11.88
N ALA A 15 -23.96 -12.38 11.92
CA ALA A 15 -25.05 -13.36 11.88
C ALA A 15 -25.72 -13.50 13.26
N SER A 16 -27.05 -13.58 13.27
CA SER A 16 -27.78 -14.06 14.45
C SER A 16 -27.60 -15.57 14.60
N GLN A 17 -27.12 -16.03 15.76
CA GLN A 17 -26.95 -17.47 16.01
C GLN A 17 -28.30 -18.19 16.13
N THR A 18 -29.32 -17.49 16.63
CA THR A 18 -30.67 -18.02 16.85
C THR A 18 -31.52 -18.00 15.58
N HIS A 19 -31.20 -17.14 14.62
CA HIS A 19 -31.96 -16.95 13.38
C HIS A 19 -31.07 -17.03 12.14
N PRO A 20 -30.77 -18.25 11.63
CA PRO A 20 -29.98 -18.43 10.42
C PRO A 20 -30.56 -17.67 9.22
N GLY A 21 -29.71 -16.91 8.53
CA GLY A 21 -30.12 -16.05 7.40
C GLY A 21 -30.51 -14.62 7.81
N LEU A 22 -30.44 -14.28 9.09
CA LEU A 22 -30.53 -12.91 9.59
C LEU A 22 -29.14 -12.34 9.86
N TYR A 23 -28.85 -11.18 9.28
CA TYR A 23 -27.58 -10.49 9.47
C TYR A 23 -27.80 -9.06 9.94
N VAL A 24 -26.96 -8.60 10.88
CA VAL A 24 -27.03 -7.28 11.50
C VAL A 24 -25.80 -6.46 11.10
N LEU A 25 -26.03 -5.26 10.61
CA LEU A 25 -24.98 -4.36 10.10
C LEU A 25 -24.96 -3.05 10.88
N GLY A 26 -23.85 -2.77 11.58
CA GLY A 26 -23.55 -1.43 12.08
C GLY A 26 -24.25 -1.02 13.38
N CYS A 27 -25.39 -1.63 13.75
CA CYS A 27 -26.23 -1.08 14.82
C CYS A 27 -25.73 -1.39 16.24
N TYR A 28 -24.74 -2.29 16.42
CA TYR A 28 -24.06 -2.59 17.69
C TYR A 28 -22.57 -2.22 17.68
N ASP A 29 -22.06 -1.76 16.54
CA ASP A 29 -20.66 -1.41 16.37
C ASP A 29 -20.28 -0.12 17.15
N LYS A 30 -18.99 0.04 17.40
CA LYS A 30 -18.38 1.28 17.91
C LYS A 30 -17.53 1.93 16.79
N ARG A 31 -17.13 3.20 16.98
CA ARG A 31 -16.35 3.98 16.00
C ARG A 31 -16.97 3.96 14.58
N ILE A 32 -18.25 4.31 14.50
CA ILE A 32 -19.02 4.25 13.27
C ILE A 32 -18.78 5.50 12.42
N THR A 33 -18.35 5.31 11.17
CA THR A 33 -18.30 6.36 10.13
C THR A 33 -19.19 5.98 8.97
N PHE A 34 -19.33 6.90 8.02
CA PHE A 34 -19.92 6.60 6.74
C PHE A 34 -19.13 5.50 6.00
N TYR A 35 -17.80 5.65 5.94
CA TYR A 35 -16.89 4.68 5.32
C TYR A 35 -16.95 3.29 5.98
N SER A 36 -16.81 3.21 7.31
CA SER A 36 -16.75 1.92 8.00
C SER A 36 -18.06 1.12 7.91
N GLN A 37 -19.20 1.80 7.70
CA GLN A 37 -20.47 1.14 7.40
C GLN A 37 -20.48 0.48 6.01
N GLN A 38 -19.92 1.15 4.99
CA GLN A 38 -19.82 0.58 3.64
C GLN A 38 -18.85 -0.59 3.61
N VAL A 39 -17.70 -0.47 4.26
CA VAL A 39 -16.71 -1.57 4.35
C VAL A 39 -17.31 -2.79 5.03
N ARG A 40 -17.98 -2.65 6.18
CA ARG A 40 -18.66 -3.78 6.86
C ARG A 40 -19.66 -4.48 5.93
N ALA A 41 -20.45 -3.71 5.19
CA ALA A 41 -21.41 -4.25 4.23
C ALA A 41 -20.73 -5.04 3.09
N LEU A 42 -19.70 -4.46 2.46
CA LEU A 42 -18.94 -5.13 1.40
C LEU A 42 -18.25 -6.41 1.89
N SER A 43 -17.58 -6.33 3.05
CA SER A 43 -16.90 -7.46 3.66
C SER A 43 -17.87 -8.60 3.98
N LEU A 44 -19.04 -8.30 4.55
CA LEU A 44 -20.05 -9.32 4.85
C LEU A 44 -20.59 -9.98 3.58
N VAL A 45 -20.94 -9.20 2.57
CA VAL A 45 -21.48 -9.75 1.31
C VAL A 45 -20.45 -10.62 0.59
N HIS A 46 -19.18 -10.18 0.55
CA HIS A 46 -18.08 -10.98 0.01
C HIS A 46 -17.92 -12.29 0.80
N ALA A 47 -17.90 -12.22 2.13
CA ALA A 47 -17.75 -13.40 2.97
C ALA A 47 -18.88 -14.42 2.77
N LEU A 48 -20.13 -13.95 2.70
CA LEU A 48 -21.29 -14.81 2.44
C LEU A 48 -21.23 -15.48 1.05
N HIS A 49 -20.67 -14.79 0.06
CA HIS A 49 -20.43 -15.38 -1.26
C HIS A 49 -19.34 -16.45 -1.19
N ALA A 50 -18.19 -16.12 -0.60
CA ALA A 50 -17.04 -17.02 -0.48
C ALA A 50 -17.37 -18.32 0.26
N GLU A 51 -18.17 -18.24 1.32
CA GLU A 51 -18.64 -19.42 2.08
C GLU A 51 -19.89 -20.09 1.48
N GLY A 52 -20.35 -19.66 0.30
CA GLY A 52 -21.41 -20.32 -0.46
C GLY A 52 -22.85 -20.06 0.03
N TYR A 53 -23.07 -19.15 0.98
CA TYR A 53 -24.41 -18.78 1.48
C TYR A 53 -25.29 -18.11 0.42
N LEU A 54 -24.68 -17.57 -0.64
CA LEU A 54 -25.33 -16.86 -1.74
C LEU A 54 -25.30 -17.65 -3.07
N SER A 55 -25.04 -18.96 -3.02
CA SER A 55 -24.87 -19.82 -4.22
C SER A 55 -26.16 -20.10 -5.00
N ALA A 56 -27.33 -20.00 -4.37
CA ALA A 56 -28.63 -20.18 -5.01
C ALA A 56 -29.42 -18.87 -5.02
N PRO A 57 -30.25 -18.59 -6.05
CA PRO A 57 -31.15 -17.44 -6.07
C PRO A 57 -32.07 -17.43 -4.86
N LYS A 58 -32.16 -16.28 -4.21
CA LYS A 58 -32.97 -16.03 -3.00
C LYS A 58 -33.77 -14.75 -3.15
N ARG A 59 -34.72 -14.51 -2.25
CA ARG A 59 -35.29 -13.19 -1.98
C ARG A 59 -34.64 -12.61 -0.73
N ILE A 60 -34.00 -11.46 -0.88
CA ILE A 60 -33.20 -10.83 0.17
C ILE A 60 -33.79 -9.47 0.51
N ALA A 61 -34.11 -9.25 1.79
CA ALA A 61 -34.50 -7.93 2.28
C ALA A 61 -33.31 -7.23 2.92
N VAL A 62 -33.15 -5.93 2.64
CA VAL A 62 -32.25 -5.04 3.36
C VAL A 62 -33.07 -3.92 4.00
N ILE A 63 -32.99 -3.77 5.31
CA ILE A 63 -33.83 -2.83 6.08
C ILE A 63 -32.99 -1.63 6.51
N GLY A 64 -33.31 -0.46 5.96
CA GLY A 64 -32.64 0.82 6.22
C GLY A 64 -31.74 1.24 5.05
N ALA A 65 -31.97 2.42 4.48
CA ALA A 65 -31.18 2.98 3.38
C ALA A 65 -30.14 4.01 3.86
N GLY A 66 -29.47 3.72 4.97
CA GLY A 66 -28.21 4.36 5.35
C GLY A 66 -27.02 3.83 4.52
N ALA A 67 -25.80 4.28 4.83
CA ALA A 67 -24.59 3.88 4.11
C ALA A 67 -24.42 2.35 4.05
N ALA A 68 -24.60 1.64 5.18
CA ALA A 68 -24.49 0.19 5.24
C ALA A 68 -25.52 -0.52 4.34
N GLY A 69 -26.80 -0.14 4.42
CA GLY A 69 -27.87 -0.83 3.71
C GLY A 69 -27.88 -0.56 2.22
N VAL A 70 -27.60 0.68 1.80
CA VAL A 70 -27.41 1.04 0.38
C VAL A 70 -26.26 0.20 -0.21
N THR A 71 -25.14 0.09 0.51
CA THR A 71 -24.00 -0.69 0.05
C THR A 71 -24.26 -2.19 0.05
N ALA A 72 -24.91 -2.74 1.08
CA ALA A 72 -25.26 -4.16 1.13
C ALA A 72 -26.20 -4.54 -0.03
N ALA A 73 -27.25 -3.75 -0.27
CA ALA A 73 -28.21 -4.01 -1.34
C ALA A 73 -27.54 -3.97 -2.73
N ALA A 74 -26.69 -2.97 -2.97
CA ALA A 74 -25.92 -2.85 -4.21
C ALA A 74 -24.99 -4.05 -4.41
N ALA A 75 -24.22 -4.42 -3.39
CA ALA A 75 -23.28 -5.53 -3.44
C ALA A 75 -23.99 -6.88 -3.68
N LEU A 76 -25.07 -7.16 -2.94
CA LEU A 76 -25.85 -8.40 -3.10
C LEU A 76 -26.43 -8.55 -4.51
N ALA A 77 -26.99 -7.48 -5.07
CA ALA A 77 -27.55 -7.49 -6.42
C ALA A 77 -26.47 -7.59 -7.51
N LEU A 78 -25.28 -7.07 -7.23
CA LEU A 78 -24.15 -7.14 -8.16
C LEU A 78 -23.63 -8.57 -8.31
N ILE A 79 -23.64 -9.36 -7.24
CA ILE A 79 -22.91 -10.64 -7.16
C ILE A 79 -23.80 -11.88 -7.15
N THR A 80 -25.14 -11.70 -7.19
CA THR A 80 -26.11 -12.81 -7.18
C THR A 80 -27.23 -12.60 -8.18
N ASP A 81 -27.90 -13.67 -8.59
CA ASP A 81 -29.16 -13.60 -9.37
C ASP A 81 -30.41 -13.44 -8.47
N SER A 82 -30.22 -13.12 -7.19
CA SER A 82 -31.29 -12.97 -6.21
C SER A 82 -32.12 -11.70 -6.44
N GLU A 83 -33.37 -11.72 -6.00
CA GLU A 83 -34.16 -10.50 -5.84
C GLU A 83 -33.76 -9.82 -4.53
N VAL A 84 -33.27 -8.58 -4.62
CA VAL A 84 -32.85 -7.77 -3.48
C VAL A 84 -33.79 -6.59 -3.33
N VAL A 85 -34.41 -6.46 -2.16
CA VAL A 85 -35.36 -5.38 -1.86
C VAL A 85 -34.84 -4.53 -0.70
N LEU A 86 -34.50 -3.27 -0.97
CA LEU A 86 -34.09 -2.28 0.03
C LEU A 86 -35.32 -1.52 0.55
N PHE A 87 -35.59 -1.57 1.85
CA PHE A 87 -36.67 -0.86 2.52
C PHE A 87 -36.15 0.40 3.23
N GLU A 88 -36.86 1.51 3.09
CA GLU A 88 -36.56 2.77 3.78
C GLU A 88 -37.85 3.53 4.11
N ARG A 89 -37.95 3.99 5.37
CA ARG A 89 -39.11 4.76 5.85
C ARG A 89 -39.17 6.17 5.25
N SER A 90 -38.02 6.74 4.90
CA SER A 90 -37.90 8.04 4.24
C SER A 90 -38.26 7.95 2.76
N HIS A 91 -38.57 9.10 2.16
CA HIS A 91 -38.74 9.23 0.71
C HIS A 91 -37.42 9.34 -0.06
N GLU A 92 -36.29 9.40 0.65
CA GLU A 92 -34.95 9.53 0.09
C GLU A 92 -33.92 8.66 0.82
N LEU A 93 -32.87 8.27 0.10
CA LEU A 93 -31.70 7.56 0.62
C LEU A 93 -30.87 8.46 1.55
N MET A 94 -30.29 7.83 2.58
CA MET A 94 -29.38 8.43 3.57
C MET A 94 -29.88 9.79 4.08
N PRO A 95 -31.08 9.85 4.69
CA PRO A 95 -31.77 11.11 4.97
C PRO A 95 -31.04 12.02 5.97
N ILE A 96 -30.23 11.44 6.87
CA ILE A 96 -29.57 12.17 7.96
C ILE A 96 -28.49 13.12 7.42
N GLN A 97 -27.72 12.72 6.40
CA GLN A 97 -26.61 13.50 5.85
C GLN A 97 -27.05 14.59 4.85
N LYS A 98 -28.36 14.83 4.70
CA LYS A 98 -28.92 15.75 3.68
C LYS A 98 -28.71 17.24 4.00
N ALA A 99 -28.76 17.61 5.27
CA ALA A 99 -29.10 18.97 5.69
C ALA A 99 -27.91 19.89 5.99
N THR A 100 -26.67 19.39 5.99
CA THR A 100 -25.50 20.20 6.36
C THR A 100 -24.48 20.31 5.23
N LEU A 101 -24.04 21.54 4.98
CA LEU A 101 -22.86 21.86 4.15
C LEU A 101 -21.62 22.13 4.99
N ARG A 102 -21.79 22.37 6.30
CA ARG A 102 -20.70 22.76 7.22
C ARG A 102 -20.00 21.58 7.90
N ARG A 103 -20.53 20.35 7.76
CA ARG A 103 -19.89 19.12 8.27
C ARG A 103 -19.31 18.32 7.12
N ASN A 104 -18.02 18.00 7.23
CA ASN A 104 -17.38 17.07 6.33
C ASN A 104 -17.47 15.63 6.81
N ILE A 105 -17.52 14.73 5.82
CA ILE A 105 -17.29 13.30 5.97
C ILE A 105 -15.91 13.02 5.36
N ASP A 106 -15.11 12.28 6.09
CA ASP A 106 -13.76 11.87 5.72
C ASP A 106 -13.64 10.36 5.92
N PRO A 107 -13.10 9.61 4.93
CA PRO A 107 -13.04 8.15 5.01
C PRO A 107 -12.04 7.64 6.04
N HIS A 108 -10.97 8.40 6.34
CA HIS A 108 -9.81 7.95 7.11
C HIS A 108 -9.65 8.69 8.45
N ILE A 109 -10.67 9.45 8.88
CA ILE A 109 -10.66 10.23 10.15
C ILE A 109 -10.34 9.42 11.42
N PHE A 110 -10.66 8.13 11.44
CA PHE A 110 -10.35 7.24 12.57
C PHE A 110 -9.01 6.51 12.43
N ASP A 111 -8.45 6.47 11.23
CA ASP A 111 -7.11 5.92 10.98
C ASP A 111 -6.04 6.95 11.39
N TRP A 112 -6.32 8.26 11.33
CA TRP A 112 -5.36 9.28 11.78
C TRP A 112 -4.96 9.06 13.26
N PRO A 113 -3.66 9.10 13.62
CA PRO A 113 -2.50 9.59 12.86
C PRO A 113 -1.68 8.49 12.19
N GLU A 114 -2.30 7.37 11.80
CA GLU A 114 -1.64 6.49 10.85
C GLU A 114 -1.21 7.30 9.63
N TRP A 115 -0.07 6.90 9.10
CA TRP A 115 0.42 7.46 7.88
C TRP A 115 -0.59 7.27 6.75
N ASP A 116 -0.61 8.24 5.85
CA ASP A 116 -1.29 8.13 4.55
C ASP A 116 -2.82 8.16 4.69
N THR A 117 -3.30 8.87 5.72
CA THR A 117 -4.72 9.13 6.04
C THR A 117 -5.23 10.44 5.44
N ASP A 118 -4.39 11.17 4.70
CA ASP A 118 -4.75 12.40 3.98
C ASP A 118 -5.32 12.15 2.57
N ASP A 119 -5.45 10.89 2.15
CA ASP A 119 -6.10 10.51 0.89
C ASP A 119 -7.58 10.91 0.93
N PRO A 120 -8.05 11.82 0.07
CA PRO A 120 -9.42 12.27 0.14
C PRO A 120 -10.40 11.21 -0.39
N LEU A 121 -9.98 10.15 -1.09
CA LEU A 121 -10.90 9.15 -1.63
C LEU A 121 -11.14 8.01 -0.64
N ALA A 122 -12.37 7.49 -0.63
CA ALA A 122 -12.72 6.30 0.12
C ALA A 122 -12.12 5.00 -0.48
N ASP A 123 -11.83 4.99 -1.79
CA ASP A 123 -11.24 3.85 -2.51
C ASP A 123 -12.07 2.55 -2.38
N LEU A 124 -13.38 2.70 -2.49
CA LEU A 124 -14.32 1.59 -2.52
C LEU A 124 -14.51 1.05 -3.95
N PRO A 125 -14.75 -0.27 -4.13
CA PRO A 125 -14.91 -0.85 -5.47
C PRO A 125 -16.24 -0.46 -6.14
N ILE A 126 -17.24 -0.10 -5.35
CA ILE A 126 -18.55 0.43 -5.74
C ILE A 126 -18.99 1.45 -4.71
N LEU A 127 -19.83 2.41 -5.11
CA LEU A 127 -20.38 3.46 -4.24
C LEU A 127 -19.27 4.28 -3.57
N ASP A 128 -18.22 4.59 -4.35
CA ASP A 128 -17.03 5.31 -3.91
C ASP A 128 -17.27 6.83 -3.94
N TRP A 129 -16.47 7.56 -3.17
CA TRP A 129 -16.66 8.99 -2.96
C TRP A 129 -15.39 9.67 -2.47
N THR A 130 -15.40 11.00 -2.57
CA THR A 130 -14.32 11.87 -2.09
C THR A 130 -14.77 12.63 -0.86
N ALA A 131 -13.88 12.74 0.12
CA ALA A 131 -14.03 13.52 1.34
C ALA A 131 -14.51 14.93 1.03
N GLY A 132 -15.45 15.41 1.84
CA GLY A 132 -16.10 16.69 1.60
C GLY A 132 -17.38 16.85 2.41
N PRO A 133 -18.18 17.89 2.12
CA PRO A 133 -19.42 18.14 2.82
C PRO A 133 -20.36 16.93 2.80
N ALA A 134 -21.03 16.64 3.91
CA ALA A 134 -21.88 15.46 4.08
C ALA A 134 -22.95 15.34 2.99
N GLN A 135 -23.55 16.47 2.60
CA GLN A 135 -24.51 16.51 1.49
C GLN A 135 -23.88 16.09 0.15
N GLY A 136 -22.64 16.52 -0.12
CA GLY A 136 -21.90 16.17 -1.34
C GLY A 136 -21.59 14.68 -1.42
N VAL A 137 -21.05 14.12 -0.33
CA VAL A 137 -20.78 12.68 -0.20
C VAL A 137 -22.06 11.85 -0.38
N ARG A 138 -23.14 12.22 0.33
CA ARG A 138 -24.46 11.59 0.16
C ARG A 138 -24.89 11.60 -1.31
N LYS A 139 -24.81 12.76 -1.98
CA LYS A 139 -25.27 12.92 -3.37
C LYS A 139 -24.48 12.02 -4.32
N ALA A 140 -23.16 11.92 -4.15
CA ALA A 140 -22.31 11.04 -4.95
C ALA A 140 -22.75 9.57 -4.83
N VAL A 141 -22.82 9.07 -3.59
CA VAL A 141 -23.19 7.68 -3.29
C VAL A 141 -24.62 7.36 -3.73
N ALA A 142 -25.59 8.25 -3.46
CA ALA A 142 -26.97 8.06 -3.89
C ALA A 142 -27.07 8.01 -5.42
N SER A 143 -26.38 8.91 -6.13
CA SER A 143 -26.41 8.95 -7.60
C SER A 143 -25.81 7.69 -8.23
N GLU A 144 -24.77 7.11 -7.62
CA GLU A 144 -24.23 5.82 -8.06
C GLU A 144 -25.18 4.66 -7.77
N PHE A 145 -25.76 4.61 -6.57
CA PHE A 145 -26.75 3.59 -6.23
C PHE A 145 -27.95 3.60 -7.18
N GLU A 146 -28.48 4.77 -7.51
CA GLU A 146 -29.59 4.90 -8.46
C GLU A 146 -29.25 4.38 -9.86
N ARG A 147 -28.00 4.60 -10.32
CA ARG A 147 -27.51 4.00 -11.57
C ARG A 147 -27.47 2.48 -11.49
N MET A 148 -27.02 1.92 -10.36
CA MET A 148 -27.02 0.48 -10.13
C MET A 148 -28.43 -0.10 -10.08
N VAL A 149 -29.40 0.58 -9.45
CA VAL A 149 -30.81 0.18 -9.48
C VAL A 149 -31.32 0.09 -10.92
N GLY A 150 -30.99 1.07 -11.77
CA GLY A 150 -31.33 1.03 -13.19
C GLY A 150 -30.67 -0.13 -13.94
N ALA A 151 -29.37 -0.32 -13.76
CA ALA A 151 -28.59 -1.34 -14.47
C ALA A 151 -28.86 -2.78 -14.01
N LEU A 152 -29.24 -2.97 -12.74
CA LEU A 152 -29.48 -4.28 -12.13
C LEU A 152 -30.98 -4.60 -12.02
N SER A 153 -31.86 -3.80 -12.61
CA SER A 153 -33.30 -4.07 -12.67
C SER A 153 -33.60 -5.36 -13.47
N PRO A 154 -34.60 -6.17 -13.09
CA PRO A 154 -35.53 -6.00 -11.96
C PRO A 154 -35.02 -6.63 -10.64
N ARG A 155 -33.76 -7.08 -10.58
CA ARG A 155 -33.21 -7.79 -9.41
C ARG A 155 -33.03 -6.88 -8.20
N LEU A 156 -32.56 -5.65 -8.40
CA LEU A 156 -32.45 -4.65 -7.33
C LEU A 156 -33.68 -3.74 -7.30
N LYS A 157 -34.45 -3.81 -6.21
CA LYS A 157 -35.61 -2.96 -5.96
C LYS A 157 -35.41 -2.11 -4.72
N LYS A 158 -35.99 -0.92 -4.74
CA LYS A 158 -36.04 -0.02 -3.58
C LYS A 158 -37.50 0.30 -3.25
N ARG A 159 -37.85 0.21 -1.97
CA ARG A 159 -39.15 0.55 -1.41
C ARG A 159 -38.96 1.71 -0.43
N MET A 160 -39.09 2.93 -0.95
CA MET A 160 -39.04 4.17 -0.17
C MET A 160 -40.41 4.45 0.45
N ARG A 161 -40.49 5.22 1.54
CA ARG A 161 -41.73 5.41 2.32
C ARG A 161 -42.32 4.08 2.81
N HIS A 162 -41.46 3.11 3.11
CA HIS A 162 -41.83 1.81 3.67
C HIS A 162 -41.08 1.58 4.98
N ARG A 163 -41.81 1.63 6.09
CA ARG A 163 -41.29 1.39 7.43
C ARG A 163 -41.52 -0.07 7.81
N VAL A 164 -40.45 -0.85 7.91
CA VAL A 164 -40.55 -2.19 8.51
C VAL A 164 -40.79 -2.06 10.01
N THR A 165 -41.86 -2.69 10.50
CA THR A 165 -42.32 -2.62 11.89
C THR A 165 -42.13 -3.93 12.65
N ALA A 166 -41.96 -5.06 11.95
CA ALA A 166 -41.61 -6.34 12.56
C ALA A 166 -40.91 -7.29 11.58
N ILE A 167 -40.15 -8.24 12.13
CA ILE A 167 -39.61 -9.40 11.42
C ILE A 167 -40.08 -10.64 12.18
N ASN A 168 -40.82 -11.52 11.50
CA ASN A 168 -41.33 -12.76 12.06
C ASN A 168 -40.54 -13.95 11.45
N PRO A 169 -39.65 -14.62 12.22
CA PRO A 169 -38.95 -15.80 11.72
C PRO A 169 -39.92 -16.95 11.42
N GLU A 170 -39.79 -17.54 10.24
CA GLU A 170 -40.42 -18.79 9.84
C GLU A 170 -39.36 -19.89 9.71
N ARG A 171 -39.75 -21.14 9.43
CA ARG A 171 -38.83 -22.30 9.47
C ARG A 171 -37.60 -22.18 8.55
N LYS A 172 -37.72 -21.48 7.41
CA LYS A 172 -36.65 -21.30 6.40
C LYS A 172 -36.63 -19.90 5.77
N SER A 173 -37.40 -18.97 6.33
CA SER A 173 -37.71 -17.67 5.74
C SER A 173 -38.07 -16.69 6.84
N PHE A 174 -38.27 -15.43 6.46
CA PHE A 174 -38.69 -14.35 7.32
C PHE A 174 -39.89 -13.64 6.68
N GLU A 175 -40.96 -13.45 7.44
CA GLU A 175 -42.05 -12.54 7.06
C GLU A 175 -41.71 -11.15 7.61
N LEU A 176 -41.63 -10.16 6.71
CA LEU A 176 -41.49 -8.76 7.07
C LEU A 176 -42.89 -8.12 7.10
N VAL A 177 -43.19 -7.42 8.18
CA VAL A 177 -44.36 -6.55 8.29
C VAL A 177 -43.89 -5.11 8.13
N PHE A 178 -44.53 -4.36 7.23
CA PHE A 178 -44.16 -2.97 6.98
C PHE A 178 -45.36 -2.08 6.71
N GLU A 179 -45.26 -0.83 7.15
CA GLU A 179 -46.20 0.23 6.83
C GLU A 179 -45.69 1.00 5.60
N ARG A 180 -46.57 1.32 4.66
CA ARG A 180 -46.27 2.19 3.52
C ARG A 180 -47.27 3.32 3.38
N ASP A 181 -46.84 4.42 2.77
CA ASP A 181 -47.75 5.47 2.33
C ASP A 181 -48.79 4.88 1.36
N ALA A 182 -50.02 5.36 1.45
CA ALA A 182 -51.10 4.93 0.56
C ALA A 182 -50.88 5.34 -0.89
N GLU A 183 -51.30 4.45 -1.80
CA GLU A 183 -51.35 4.71 -3.24
C GLU A 183 -52.67 5.40 -3.62
N PRO A 184 -52.72 6.11 -4.77
CA PRO A 184 -53.94 6.75 -5.24
C PRO A 184 -55.10 5.75 -5.37
N GLY A 185 -56.12 5.90 -4.50
CA GLY A 185 -57.31 5.04 -4.47
C GLY A 185 -57.50 4.27 -3.15
N GLU A 186 -56.51 4.27 -2.27
CA GLU A 186 -56.62 3.72 -0.92
C GLU A 186 -57.19 4.77 0.06
N VAL A 187 -57.95 4.31 1.07
CA VAL A 187 -58.72 5.18 1.99
C VAL A 187 -57.92 5.58 3.23
N GLU A 188 -56.99 4.73 3.66
CA GLU A 188 -56.13 4.96 4.83
C GLU A 188 -54.88 5.71 4.40
N ASP A 189 -54.32 6.59 5.25
CA ASP A 189 -53.10 7.34 4.92
C ASP A 189 -51.83 6.46 4.94
N SER A 190 -51.88 5.32 5.64
CA SER A 190 -50.81 4.34 5.78
C SER A 190 -51.38 2.94 5.73
N VAL A 191 -50.78 2.04 4.94
CA VAL A 191 -51.23 0.66 4.74
C VAL A 191 -50.20 -0.30 5.33
N GLU A 192 -50.65 -1.26 6.15
CA GLU A 192 -49.82 -2.39 6.60
C GLU A 192 -49.80 -3.47 5.50
N ASP A 193 -48.60 -3.86 5.09
CA ASP A 193 -48.35 -4.93 4.12
C ASP A 193 -47.34 -5.95 4.66
N ARG A 194 -47.28 -7.10 3.99
CA ARG A 194 -46.41 -8.22 4.35
C ARG A 194 -45.71 -8.80 3.13
N ASP A 195 -44.46 -9.21 3.31
CA ASP A 195 -43.69 -9.87 2.25
C ASP A 195 -42.68 -10.87 2.85
N ARG A 196 -42.31 -11.90 2.08
CA ARG A 196 -41.47 -13.02 2.55
C ARG A 196 -40.08 -13.04 1.91
N PHE A 197 -39.06 -13.27 2.72
CA PHE A 197 -37.66 -13.28 2.30
C PHE A 197 -36.90 -14.47 2.88
N ASP A 198 -35.91 -14.98 2.15
CA ASP A 198 -35.05 -16.08 2.60
C ASP A 198 -33.90 -15.56 3.48
N ILE A 199 -33.44 -14.34 3.23
CA ILE A 199 -32.37 -13.67 3.96
C ILE A 199 -32.80 -12.23 4.30
N VAL A 200 -32.43 -11.77 5.49
CA VAL A 200 -32.71 -10.40 5.96
C VAL A 200 -31.44 -9.76 6.49
N PHE A 201 -31.17 -8.53 6.04
CA PHE A 201 -30.13 -7.65 6.56
C PHE A 201 -30.77 -6.50 7.33
N ILE A 202 -30.46 -6.39 8.62
CA ILE A 202 -30.85 -5.27 9.47
C ILE A 202 -29.75 -4.21 9.40
N ALA A 203 -29.99 -3.13 8.65
CA ALA A 203 -29.07 -2.00 8.44
C ALA A 203 -29.71 -0.67 8.92
N ILE A 204 -30.39 -0.72 10.07
CA ILE A 204 -31.23 0.35 10.63
C ILE A 204 -30.45 1.51 11.26
N GLY A 205 -29.12 1.42 11.31
CA GLY A 205 -28.25 2.38 11.96
C GLY A 205 -28.44 2.42 13.48
N PHE A 206 -28.06 3.55 14.08
CA PHE A 206 -28.01 3.73 15.54
C PHE A 206 -29.11 4.65 16.09
N GLY A 207 -30.08 5.01 15.25
CA GLY A 207 -31.20 5.89 15.61
C GLY A 207 -30.89 7.37 15.46
N LEU A 208 -31.84 8.21 15.86
CA LEU A 208 -31.74 9.66 15.84
C LEU A 208 -31.46 10.21 17.23
N GLU A 209 -30.80 11.36 17.29
CA GLU A 209 -30.67 12.14 18.51
C GLU A 209 -32.06 12.54 19.02
N PRO A 210 -32.35 12.42 20.33
CA PRO A 210 -33.61 12.91 20.86
C PRO A 210 -33.77 14.40 20.59
N THR A 211 -34.96 14.85 20.20
CA THR A 211 -35.26 16.26 19.89
C THR A 211 -35.17 17.17 21.12
N GLN A 212 -35.30 16.60 22.31
CA GLN A 212 -35.16 17.28 23.58
C GLN A 212 -34.68 16.30 24.65
N THR A 213 -33.53 16.60 25.26
CA THR A 213 -33.04 15.89 26.46
C THR A 213 -33.07 16.76 27.71
N LEU A 214 -33.08 18.09 27.54
CA LEU A 214 -33.26 19.06 28.62
C LEU A 214 -34.52 19.86 28.34
N VAL A 215 -35.48 19.80 29.27
CA VAL A 215 -36.75 20.54 29.14
C VAL A 215 -36.44 22.02 28.95
N GLY A 216 -36.94 22.62 27.88
CA GLY A 216 -36.69 24.04 27.53
C GLY A 216 -35.53 24.28 26.55
N ILE A 217 -34.72 23.27 26.23
CA ILE A 217 -33.68 23.34 25.19
C ILE A 217 -33.99 22.32 24.10
N GLN A 218 -34.04 22.78 22.84
CA GLN A 218 -34.15 21.89 21.69
C GLN A 218 -32.77 21.39 21.29
N ASN A 219 -32.64 20.08 21.11
CA ASN A 219 -31.42 19.49 20.62
C ASN A 219 -31.39 19.66 19.10
N GLN A 220 -30.49 20.51 18.61
CA GLN A 220 -30.19 20.58 17.18
C GLN A 220 -29.44 19.32 16.76
N SER A 221 -29.81 18.70 15.64
CA SER A 221 -29.09 17.51 15.15
C SER A 221 -27.64 17.86 14.76
N TYR A 222 -26.71 16.93 14.97
CA TYR A 222 -25.32 17.10 14.54
C TYR A 222 -25.19 17.32 13.02
N TRP A 223 -26.10 16.71 12.25
CA TRP A 223 -26.14 16.75 10.80
C TRP A 223 -26.98 17.92 10.23
N SER A 224 -27.26 18.93 11.07
CA SER A 224 -27.93 20.18 10.67
C SER A 224 -26.96 21.35 10.78
N ASP A 225 -27.02 22.27 9.81
CA ASP A 225 -26.25 23.53 9.89
C ASP A 225 -26.68 24.41 11.07
N ALA A 226 -27.93 24.28 11.54
CA ALA A 226 -28.42 24.94 12.75
C ALA A 226 -27.70 24.45 14.02
N GLY A 227 -27.09 23.27 13.98
CA GLY A 227 -26.27 22.72 15.06
C GLY A 227 -24.85 23.26 15.09
N VAL A 228 -24.44 24.08 14.12
CA VAL A 228 -23.09 24.66 14.05
C VAL A 228 -23.15 26.14 14.47
N PRO A 229 -22.40 26.57 15.49
CA PRO A 229 -22.37 27.97 15.93
C PRO A 229 -22.18 28.95 14.76
N VAL A 230 -23.02 29.99 14.73
CA VAL A 230 -23.06 31.00 13.67
C VAL A 230 -22.17 32.21 14.00
N PRO A 231 -21.77 33.02 13.00
CA PRO A 231 -20.99 34.23 13.24
C PRO A 231 -21.68 35.26 14.15
N GLU A 232 -23.02 35.27 14.23
CA GLU A 232 -23.89 36.26 14.93
C GLU A 232 -23.54 36.61 16.38
N PHE A 233 -22.66 35.85 17.06
CA PHE A 233 -22.05 36.33 18.31
C PHE A 233 -20.97 37.43 18.11
N GLU A 234 -20.72 37.88 16.88
CA GLU A 234 -19.79 38.96 16.50
C GLU A 234 -20.02 40.28 17.26
N GLY A 235 -21.23 40.52 17.76
CA GLY A 235 -21.53 41.69 18.61
C GLY A 235 -21.27 41.50 20.11
N ARG A 236 -21.01 40.27 20.59
CA ARG A 236 -20.80 39.98 22.02
C ARG A 236 -19.30 39.93 22.32
N THR A 237 -18.86 40.73 23.30
CA THR A 237 -17.44 40.77 23.72
C THR A 237 -17.00 39.51 24.48
N LYS A 238 -17.94 38.74 25.06
CA LYS A 238 -17.70 37.48 25.78
C LYS A 238 -18.78 36.43 25.47
N PRO A 239 -18.74 35.80 24.29
CA PRO A 239 -19.68 34.74 23.94
C PRO A 239 -19.47 33.50 24.82
N ARG A 240 -20.55 32.83 25.22
CA ARG A 240 -20.56 31.78 26.25
C ARG A 240 -21.28 30.55 25.73
N PHE A 241 -20.59 29.42 25.69
CA PHE A 241 -21.14 28.16 25.18
C PHE A 241 -21.07 27.09 26.24
N PHE A 242 -22.14 26.31 26.35
CA PHE A 242 -22.20 25.10 27.16
C PHE A 242 -22.38 23.89 26.25
N ILE A 243 -21.45 22.95 26.29
CA ILE A 243 -21.48 21.73 25.47
C ILE A 243 -21.62 20.53 26.43
N SER A 244 -22.63 19.69 26.24
CA SER A 244 -22.86 18.47 27.04
C SER A 244 -22.57 17.23 26.21
N GLY A 245 -21.55 16.46 26.60
CA GLY A 245 -21.12 15.21 25.96
C GLY A 245 -19.63 15.19 25.61
N ASN A 246 -19.06 13.99 25.45
CA ASN A 246 -17.65 13.79 25.10
C ASN A 246 -17.42 12.77 23.97
N GLY A 247 -18.45 12.51 23.15
CA GLY A 247 -18.29 11.79 21.88
C GLY A 247 -17.78 12.71 20.77
N ASP A 248 -17.41 12.15 19.60
CA ASP A 248 -16.86 12.91 18.47
C ASP A 248 -17.70 14.14 18.07
N GLY A 249 -19.02 14.00 18.01
CA GLY A 249 -19.91 15.11 17.70
C GLY A 249 -19.84 16.25 18.70
N ALA A 250 -19.63 15.95 19.99
CA ALA A 250 -19.47 16.95 21.05
C ALA A 250 -18.11 17.63 20.99
N LEU A 251 -17.05 16.87 20.72
CA LEU A 251 -15.69 17.42 20.59
C LEU A 251 -15.59 18.40 19.41
N ILE A 252 -16.21 18.06 18.28
CA ILE A 252 -16.23 18.97 17.14
C ILE A 252 -17.11 20.20 17.41
N ASP A 253 -18.22 20.07 18.15
CA ASP A 253 -19.03 21.23 18.53
C ASP A 253 -18.35 22.14 19.54
N PHE A 254 -17.52 21.57 20.42
CA PHE A 254 -16.64 22.33 21.29
C PHE A 254 -15.64 23.17 20.47
N VAL A 255 -14.96 22.55 19.49
CA VAL A 255 -14.04 23.27 18.57
C VAL A 255 -14.79 24.32 17.73
N ALA A 256 -15.98 23.98 17.23
CA ALA A 256 -16.79 24.90 16.43
C ALA A 256 -17.28 26.12 17.24
N SER A 257 -17.64 25.91 18.50
CA SER A 257 -18.04 26.99 19.43
C SER A 257 -16.88 27.93 19.76
N ALA A 258 -15.67 27.39 19.84
CA ALA A 258 -14.45 28.16 20.08
C ALA A 258 -14.05 29.03 18.88
N SER A 259 -14.40 28.60 17.66
CA SER A 259 -13.92 29.19 16.41
C SER A 259 -14.70 30.44 16.00
N MET A 260 -13.99 31.42 15.41
CA MET A 260 -14.60 32.63 14.85
C MET A 260 -15.36 32.30 13.55
N ASP A 261 -14.72 31.57 12.63
CA ASP A 261 -15.19 31.19 11.31
C ASP A 261 -15.10 29.66 11.11
N PHE A 262 -15.90 28.89 11.86
CA PHE A 262 -15.79 27.43 11.82
C PHE A 262 -16.08 26.87 10.42
N ASP A 263 -15.01 26.37 9.80
CA ASP A 263 -14.97 25.49 8.65
C ASP A 263 -14.31 24.18 9.08
N HIS A 264 -15.09 23.10 9.05
CA HIS A 264 -14.63 21.79 9.50
C HIS A 264 -13.43 21.30 8.68
N ALA A 265 -13.48 21.45 7.35
CA ALA A 265 -12.42 21.00 6.45
C ALA A 265 -11.10 21.74 6.74
N ARG A 266 -11.20 23.06 6.86
CA ARG A 266 -10.06 23.92 7.10
C ARG A 266 -9.45 23.68 8.48
N MET A 267 -10.28 23.43 9.50
CA MET A 267 -9.80 23.09 10.84
C MET A 267 -9.02 21.78 10.83
N ILE A 268 -9.57 20.73 10.22
CA ILE A 268 -8.89 19.43 10.08
C ILE A 268 -7.58 19.59 9.33
N ALA A 269 -7.59 20.25 8.16
CA ALA A 269 -6.39 20.48 7.35
C ALA A 269 -5.31 21.28 8.09
N THR A 270 -5.70 22.13 9.05
CA THR A 270 -4.74 22.91 9.85
C THR A 270 -3.99 22.07 10.85
N ILE A 271 -4.55 20.92 11.25
CA ILE A 271 -3.84 19.95 12.08
C ILE A 271 -3.11 18.97 11.16
N THR A 272 -3.81 18.32 10.25
CA THR A 272 -3.27 17.19 9.47
C THR A 272 -2.21 17.59 8.46
N LYS A 273 -2.20 18.86 8.00
CA LYS A 273 -1.19 19.40 7.07
C LYS A 273 -0.24 20.40 7.74
N HIS A 274 -0.21 20.45 9.07
CA HIS A 274 0.72 21.33 9.78
C HIS A 274 2.16 20.83 9.57
N PRO A 275 3.13 21.70 9.19
CA PRO A 275 4.51 21.26 9.04
C PRO A 275 5.07 20.64 10.34
N GLY A 276 5.65 19.45 10.25
CA GLY A 276 6.23 18.73 11.39
C GLY A 276 5.21 17.99 12.27
N ILE A 277 3.93 17.90 11.87
CA ILE A 277 2.90 17.20 12.65
C ILE A 277 3.23 15.71 12.86
N GLU A 278 3.98 15.11 11.96
CA GLU A 278 4.48 13.75 12.04
C GLU A 278 5.31 13.48 13.31
N GLU A 279 5.95 14.50 13.89
CA GLU A 279 6.78 14.37 15.11
C GLU A 279 5.99 13.90 16.35
N ILE A 280 4.66 13.99 16.32
CA ILE A 280 3.78 13.57 17.41
C ILE A 280 3.02 12.26 17.13
N PHE A 281 3.14 11.68 15.93
CA PHE A 281 2.33 10.51 15.54
C PHE A 281 2.56 9.31 16.46
N ASP A 282 3.82 8.92 16.69
CA ASP A 282 4.15 7.79 17.57
C ASP A 282 3.66 7.99 19.00
N SER A 283 3.79 9.22 19.53
CA SER A 283 3.31 9.56 20.87
C SER A 283 1.79 9.44 20.96
N LEU A 284 1.06 9.94 19.95
CA LEU A 284 -0.40 9.85 19.91
C LEU A 284 -0.89 8.41 19.79
N GLN A 285 -0.25 7.59 18.94
CA GLN A 285 -0.59 6.17 18.78
C GLN A 285 -0.32 5.38 20.06
N ALA A 286 0.83 5.62 20.71
CA ALA A 286 1.17 4.98 21.96
C ALA A 286 0.19 5.33 23.08
N ILE A 287 -0.22 6.60 23.18
CA ILE A 287 -1.22 7.06 24.15
C ILE A 287 -2.58 6.41 23.87
N ASP A 288 -3.02 6.37 22.61
CA ASP A 288 -4.29 5.74 22.23
C ASP A 288 -4.31 4.24 22.54
N LEU A 289 -3.21 3.53 22.26
CA LEU A 289 -3.07 2.11 22.58
C LEU A 289 -3.14 1.87 24.09
N ARG A 290 -2.43 2.67 24.91
CA ARG A 290 -2.50 2.58 26.38
C ARG A 290 -3.91 2.87 26.89
N ALA A 291 -4.54 3.92 26.39
CA ALA A 291 -5.90 4.29 26.79
C ALA A 291 -6.90 3.18 26.47
N ARG A 292 -6.82 2.56 25.29
CA ARG A 292 -7.65 1.40 24.93
C ARG A 292 -7.41 0.20 25.85
N GLY A 293 -6.15 -0.11 26.17
CA GLY A 293 -5.81 -1.20 27.08
C GLY A 293 -6.40 -1.02 28.49
N VAL A 294 -6.34 0.21 29.02
CA VAL A 294 -6.93 0.57 30.33
C VAL A 294 -8.46 0.59 30.28
N GLU A 295 -9.06 1.15 29.24
CA GLU A 295 -10.53 1.15 29.11
C GLU A 295 -11.10 -0.27 28.92
N ALA A 296 -10.34 -1.18 28.30
CA ALA A 296 -10.73 -2.58 28.15
C ALA A 296 -10.79 -3.34 29.49
N SER A 297 -10.03 -2.93 30.51
CA SER A 297 -10.16 -3.49 31.87
C SER A 297 -11.28 -2.85 32.69
N GLY A 298 -12.06 -1.94 32.11
CA GLY A 298 -13.13 -1.21 32.79
C GLY A 298 -12.67 0.01 33.58
N GLU A 299 -11.38 0.35 33.50
CA GLU A 299 -10.80 1.54 34.13
C GLU A 299 -10.91 2.77 33.21
N ARG A 300 -10.60 3.96 33.74
CA ARG A 300 -10.60 5.22 32.97
C ARG A 300 -9.17 5.71 32.79
N PHE A 301 -8.89 6.33 31.64
CA PHE A 301 -7.57 6.86 31.31
C PHE A 301 -7.64 8.38 31.11
N ASP A 302 -6.79 9.12 31.82
CA ASP A 302 -6.69 10.58 31.66
C ASP A 302 -5.82 10.93 30.43
N LEU A 303 -6.48 11.00 29.28
CA LEU A 303 -5.88 11.40 28.01
C LEU A 303 -5.33 12.83 28.02
N VAL A 304 -5.91 13.74 28.82
CA VAL A 304 -5.45 15.14 28.88
C VAL A 304 -4.11 15.21 29.59
N ALA A 305 -3.98 14.54 30.74
CA ALA A 305 -2.72 14.45 31.45
C ALA A 305 -1.61 13.80 30.60
N ALA A 306 -1.94 12.75 29.84
CA ALA A 306 -0.98 12.12 28.92
C ALA A 306 -0.55 13.07 27.78
N TYR A 307 -1.48 13.82 27.18
CA TYR A 307 -1.14 14.83 26.18
C TYR A 307 -0.31 15.98 26.76
N ASP A 308 -0.59 16.41 27.99
CA ASP A 308 0.21 17.41 28.70
C ASP A 308 1.65 16.94 28.91
N ALA A 309 1.84 15.68 29.30
CA ALA A 309 3.15 15.11 29.58
C ALA A 309 3.99 14.84 28.32
N GLU A 310 3.39 14.33 27.25
CA GLU A 310 4.13 13.73 26.12
C GLU A 310 4.05 14.53 24.81
N VAL A 311 3.02 15.37 24.64
CA VAL A 311 2.70 15.98 23.34
C VAL A 311 2.73 17.52 23.39
N LEU A 312 2.42 18.13 24.53
CA LEU A 312 2.28 19.59 24.66
C LEU A 312 3.53 20.38 24.25
N SER A 313 4.72 19.94 24.66
CA SER A 313 5.98 20.62 24.35
C SER A 313 6.22 20.67 22.83
N LYS A 314 6.03 19.53 22.15
CA LYS A 314 6.13 19.42 20.69
C LYS A 314 5.12 20.32 19.99
N LEU A 315 3.85 20.30 20.41
CA LEU A 315 2.80 21.19 19.86
C LEU A 315 3.14 22.68 19.98
N LYS A 316 3.78 23.08 21.08
CA LYS A 316 4.27 24.46 21.27
C LYS A 316 5.41 24.79 20.31
N THR A 317 6.40 23.90 20.19
CA THR A 317 7.54 24.07 19.28
C THR A 317 7.12 24.16 17.82
N LEU A 318 6.17 23.31 17.40
CA LEU A 318 5.59 23.33 16.06
C LEU A 318 4.77 24.61 15.77
N GLY A 319 4.35 25.35 16.80
CA GLY A 319 3.51 26.54 16.65
C GLY A 319 2.03 26.25 16.36
N LEU A 320 1.60 24.99 16.43
CA LEU A 320 0.22 24.59 16.10
C LEU A 320 -0.81 25.20 17.07
N ILE A 321 -0.49 25.29 18.36
CA ILE A 321 -1.37 25.96 19.34
C ILE A 321 -1.58 27.42 18.94
N GLN A 322 -0.53 28.12 18.50
CA GLN A 322 -0.67 29.52 18.07
C GLN A 322 -1.47 29.67 16.78
N ALA A 323 -1.36 28.73 15.85
CA ALA A 323 -2.20 28.70 14.66
C ALA A 323 -3.70 28.62 15.03
N VAL A 324 -4.06 27.86 16.07
CA VAL A 324 -5.44 27.76 16.58
C VAL A 324 -5.84 29.01 17.39
N VAL A 325 -4.95 29.58 18.20
CA VAL A 325 -5.19 30.86 18.92
C VAL A 325 -5.62 31.96 17.95
N GLY A 326 -4.99 32.03 16.77
CA GLY A 326 -5.33 33.01 15.73
C GLY A 326 -6.75 32.88 15.15
N ARG A 327 -7.45 31.77 15.43
CA ARG A 327 -8.78 31.45 14.89
C ARG A 327 -9.88 31.41 15.95
N LEU A 328 -9.51 31.54 17.22
CA LEU A 328 -10.48 31.60 18.31
C LEU A 328 -11.35 32.85 18.18
N ARG A 329 -12.62 32.71 18.52
CA ARG A 329 -13.55 33.82 18.65
C ARG A 329 -13.09 34.74 19.80
N PRO A 330 -13.06 36.07 19.61
CA PRO A 330 -12.63 36.99 20.64
C PRO A 330 -13.46 36.84 21.92
N GLY A 331 -12.79 36.69 23.05
CA GLY A 331 -13.42 36.65 24.37
C GLY A 331 -14.23 35.39 24.67
N VAL A 332 -14.10 34.32 23.87
CA VAL A 332 -14.91 33.11 24.02
C VAL A 332 -14.76 32.45 25.39
N GLN A 333 -15.88 32.04 25.96
CA GLN A 333 -15.98 31.30 27.22
C GLN A 333 -16.64 29.95 26.94
N LEU A 334 -15.93 28.87 27.22
CA LEU A 334 -16.39 27.51 26.91
C LEU A 334 -16.55 26.71 28.19
N VAL A 335 -17.69 26.03 28.30
CA VAL A 335 -17.93 25.02 29.34
C VAL A 335 -18.20 23.69 28.66
N LEU A 336 -17.36 22.70 28.93
CA LEU A 336 -17.57 21.33 28.48
C LEU A 336 -18.03 20.48 29.67
N GLN A 337 -19.20 19.90 29.55
CA GLN A 337 -19.80 19.03 30.54
C GLN A 337 -19.72 17.56 30.11
N THR A 338 -19.13 16.73 30.97
CA THR A 338 -19.03 15.28 30.76
C THR A 338 -19.65 14.51 31.93
N ARG A 339 -19.83 13.19 31.76
CA ARG A 339 -20.35 12.33 32.84
C ARG A 339 -19.30 12.04 33.92
N HIS A 340 -18.03 11.99 33.53
CA HIS A 340 -16.91 11.56 34.37
C HIS A 340 -15.81 12.64 34.40
N PRO A 341 -14.89 12.60 35.38
CA PRO A 341 -13.78 13.54 35.46
C PRO A 341 -12.88 13.54 34.21
N GLU A 342 -12.83 12.45 33.46
CA GLU A 342 -12.06 12.38 32.23
C GLU A 342 -12.79 13.09 31.08
N ILE A 343 -12.10 14.02 30.43
CA ILE A 343 -12.65 14.80 29.31
C ILE A 343 -12.84 13.93 28.07
N PHE A 344 -11.85 13.08 27.76
CA PHE A 344 -11.82 12.27 26.56
C PHE A 344 -11.99 10.76 26.86
N THR A 345 -12.31 9.99 25.82
CA THR A 345 -12.34 8.51 25.85
C THR A 345 -11.66 7.95 24.60
N ALA A 346 -11.09 6.75 24.69
CA ALA A 346 -10.46 6.06 23.56
C ALA A 346 -11.46 5.70 22.43
N ALA A 347 -12.76 5.76 22.69
CA ALA A 347 -13.81 5.50 21.70
C ALA A 347 -13.97 6.60 20.62
N THR A 348 -13.43 7.80 20.83
CA THR A 348 -13.47 8.90 19.84
C THR A 348 -12.27 8.88 18.89
N SER A 349 -12.30 9.70 17.84
CA SER A 349 -11.15 9.88 16.94
C SER A 349 -9.99 10.57 17.67
N VAL A 350 -8.76 10.09 17.43
CA VAL A 350 -7.54 10.73 17.94
C VAL A 350 -7.45 12.17 17.44
N LEU A 351 -7.80 12.40 16.16
CA LEU A 351 -7.79 13.72 15.53
C LEU A 351 -8.77 14.69 16.21
N ASN A 352 -9.99 14.24 16.50
CA ASN A 352 -11.00 15.08 17.17
C ASN A 352 -10.61 15.39 18.62
N ARG A 353 -10.01 14.43 19.33
CA ARG A 353 -9.45 14.67 20.67
C ARG A 353 -8.32 15.68 20.63
N LEU A 354 -7.39 15.54 19.68
CA LEU A 354 -6.29 16.48 19.53
C LEU A 354 -6.80 17.88 19.17
N ALA A 355 -7.78 18.01 18.29
CA ALA A 355 -8.41 19.29 17.95
C ALA A 355 -9.01 19.97 19.19
N ALA A 356 -9.81 19.23 19.97
CA ALA A 356 -10.38 19.75 21.22
C ALA A 356 -9.31 20.12 22.24
N TYR A 357 -8.28 19.28 22.40
CA TYR A 357 -7.15 19.54 23.30
C TYR A 357 -6.37 20.80 22.92
N ILE A 358 -6.03 20.98 21.63
CA ILE A 358 -5.35 22.20 21.16
C ILE A 358 -6.24 23.42 21.40
N THR A 359 -7.56 23.32 21.18
CA THR A 359 -8.51 24.40 21.49
C THR A 359 -8.51 24.75 22.97
N MET A 360 -8.49 23.78 23.88
CA MET A 360 -8.39 24.02 25.34
C MET A 360 -7.12 24.83 25.66
N LYS A 361 -5.96 24.37 25.17
CA LYS A 361 -4.67 25.05 25.39
C LYS A 361 -4.60 26.42 24.71
N ALA A 362 -5.28 26.61 23.59
CA ALA A 362 -5.40 27.90 22.92
C ALA A 362 -6.26 28.90 23.72
N CYS A 363 -7.30 28.44 24.42
CA CYS A 363 -8.07 29.27 25.35
C CYS A 363 -7.20 29.72 26.54
N GLU A 364 -6.37 28.83 27.08
CA GLU A 364 -5.44 29.16 28.19
C GLU A 364 -4.37 30.20 27.78
N ALA A 365 -4.03 30.30 26.49
CA ALA A 365 -2.98 31.18 25.99
C ALA A 365 -3.33 32.68 26.01
N ARG A 366 -4.61 33.05 26.23
CA ARG A 366 -5.06 34.45 26.23
C ARG A 366 -6.01 34.74 27.41
N PRO A 367 -5.74 35.74 28.26
CA PRO A 367 -6.56 36.03 29.45
C PRO A 367 -8.03 36.32 29.18
N GLN A 368 -8.37 36.79 27.97
CA GLN A 368 -9.75 37.08 27.58
C GLN A 368 -10.58 35.83 27.25
N HIS A 369 -9.96 34.69 27.01
CA HIS A 369 -10.64 33.43 26.71
C HIS A 369 -10.73 32.59 27.98
N SER A 370 -11.73 31.71 28.07
CA SER A 370 -11.78 30.73 29.14
C SER A 370 -12.28 29.38 28.64
N PHE A 371 -11.79 28.34 29.29
CA PHE A 371 -12.25 26.98 29.17
C PHE A 371 -12.45 26.42 30.59
N GLU A 372 -13.60 25.80 30.81
CA GLU A 372 -13.93 25.11 32.05
C GLU A 372 -14.47 23.72 31.73
N HIS A 373 -13.96 22.71 32.43
CA HIS A 373 -14.49 21.35 32.39
C HIS A 373 -15.28 21.09 33.67
N ILE A 374 -16.52 20.65 33.51
CA ILE A 374 -17.37 20.23 34.62
C ILE A 374 -17.84 18.80 34.39
N HIS A 375 -18.06 18.05 35.47
CA HIS A 375 -18.59 16.70 35.38
C HIS A 375 -19.79 16.51 36.31
N CYS A 376 -20.86 15.99 35.75
CA CYS A 376 -22.10 15.67 36.47
C CYS A 376 -22.93 14.67 35.67
N THR A 377 -23.78 13.93 36.36
CA THR A 377 -24.71 12.98 35.71
C THR A 377 -26.00 13.65 35.28
N ASP A 378 -26.43 14.70 35.98
CA ASP A 378 -27.66 15.43 35.72
C ASP A 378 -27.36 16.92 35.48
N VAL A 379 -28.01 17.48 34.47
CA VAL A 379 -27.93 18.91 34.11
C VAL A 379 -29.35 19.42 34.05
N ARG A 380 -29.64 20.53 34.73
CA ARG A 380 -30.99 21.09 34.79
C ARG A 380 -30.98 22.56 34.41
N ILE A 381 -32.04 23.01 33.76
CA ILE A 381 -32.26 24.45 33.58
C ILE A 381 -32.77 25.01 34.90
N VAL A 382 -32.18 26.11 35.34
CA VAL A 382 -32.57 26.84 36.54
C VAL A 382 -32.89 28.30 36.21
N ALA A 383 -33.55 28.99 37.13
CA ALA A 383 -33.72 30.44 37.03
C ALA A 383 -32.34 31.13 37.14
N PRO A 384 -32.18 32.34 36.58
CA PRO A 384 -30.99 33.16 36.83
C PRO A 384 -30.75 33.31 38.33
N PRO A 385 -29.48 33.23 38.80
CA PRO A 385 -29.17 33.51 40.20
C PRO A 385 -29.50 34.97 40.53
N GLU A 386 -29.92 35.23 41.78
CA GLU A 386 -30.37 36.56 42.26
C GLU A 386 -29.35 37.66 41.96
N GLU A 387 -28.05 37.36 42.17
CA GLU A 387 -26.93 38.19 41.72
C GLU A 387 -26.23 37.50 40.54
N SER A 388 -26.73 37.75 39.33
CA SER A 388 -26.13 37.18 38.11
C SER A 388 -24.78 37.82 37.79
N PRO A 389 -23.65 37.08 37.82
CA PRO A 389 -22.31 37.63 37.58
C PRO A 389 -22.11 38.15 36.14
N TYR A 390 -22.99 37.78 35.21
CA TYR A 390 -22.99 38.18 33.81
C TYR A 390 -24.34 37.87 33.15
N GLU A 391 -24.61 38.49 32.01
CA GLU A 391 -25.78 38.17 31.18
C GLU A 391 -25.60 36.79 30.51
N ALA A 392 -26.67 35.99 30.52
CA ALA A 392 -26.75 34.69 29.85
C ALA A 392 -28.19 34.41 29.40
N THR A 393 -28.34 33.65 28.31
CA THR A 393 -29.65 33.24 27.78
C THR A 393 -30.23 32.06 28.55
N HIS A 394 -29.36 31.16 28.99
CA HIS A 394 -29.71 29.96 29.73
C HIS A 394 -28.86 29.86 30.99
N TRP A 395 -29.47 29.44 32.09
CA TRP A 395 -28.79 29.11 33.34
C TRP A 395 -28.96 27.63 33.62
N LEU A 396 -27.85 26.97 33.91
CA LEU A 396 -27.76 25.52 34.07
C LEU A 396 -27.19 25.21 35.45
N GLU A 397 -27.76 24.21 36.12
CA GLU A 397 -27.21 23.63 37.34
C GLU A 397 -26.59 22.26 37.02
N CYS A 398 -25.38 22.05 37.52
CA CYS A 398 -24.61 20.82 37.37
C CYS A 398 -23.83 20.57 38.67
N SER A 399 -24.29 19.61 39.47
CA SER A 399 -23.68 19.22 40.74
C SER A 399 -23.42 20.39 41.71
N GLY A 400 -24.38 21.29 41.87
CA GLY A 400 -24.30 22.46 42.74
C GLY A 400 -23.59 23.68 42.13
N MET A 401 -23.03 23.56 40.92
CA MET A 401 -22.48 24.69 40.17
C MET A 401 -23.52 25.27 39.24
N THR A 402 -23.66 26.60 39.25
CA THR A 402 -24.56 27.34 38.37
C THR A 402 -23.78 28.00 37.24
N VAL A 403 -24.11 27.67 36.00
CA VAL A 403 -23.39 28.10 34.80
C VAL A 403 -24.34 28.83 33.85
N GLY A 404 -24.00 30.06 33.47
CA GLY A 404 -24.76 30.82 32.48
C GLY A 404 -24.15 30.68 31.08
N ALA A 405 -24.98 30.40 30.08
CA ALA A 405 -24.57 30.25 28.68
C ALA A 405 -25.48 31.05 27.73
N HIS A 406 -24.90 31.52 26.62
CA HIS A 406 -25.65 32.13 25.52
C HIS A 406 -26.18 31.08 24.55
N SER A 407 -25.47 29.96 24.42
CA SER A 407 -25.87 28.82 23.60
C SER A 407 -25.56 27.51 24.33
N VAL A 408 -26.49 26.57 24.24
CA VAL A 408 -26.37 25.25 24.86
C VAL A 408 -26.47 24.18 23.77
N ILE A 409 -25.45 23.32 23.69
CA ILE A 409 -25.34 22.25 22.70
C ILE A 409 -25.32 20.92 23.44
N ILE A 410 -26.26 20.03 23.12
CA ILE A 410 -26.38 18.72 23.77
C ILE A 410 -26.06 17.59 22.78
N ARG A 411 -25.08 16.76 23.13
CA ARG A 411 -24.54 15.65 22.33
C ARG A 411 -24.42 14.39 23.18
N ARG A 412 -25.57 13.85 23.58
CA ARG A 412 -25.69 12.63 24.42
C ARG A 412 -25.90 11.34 23.64
N GLY A 413 -25.72 11.39 22.32
CA GLY A 413 -25.88 10.25 21.42
C GLY A 413 -27.32 10.00 20.97
N PRO A 414 -27.50 9.09 20.00
CA PRO A 414 -28.80 8.73 19.44
C PRO A 414 -29.57 7.75 20.33
N ASN A 415 -30.90 7.68 20.16
CA ASN A 415 -31.75 6.72 20.87
C ASN A 415 -31.70 5.33 20.21
N GLN A 416 -30.69 4.53 20.60
CA GLN A 416 -30.46 3.19 20.07
C GLN A 416 -31.60 2.21 20.45
N THR A 417 -32.14 2.31 21.66
CA THR A 417 -33.23 1.43 22.11
C THR A 417 -34.47 1.60 21.25
N ALA A 418 -34.84 2.84 20.91
CA ALA A 418 -36.02 3.13 20.10
C ALA A 418 -35.90 2.60 18.65
N VAL A 419 -34.70 2.64 18.05
CA VAL A 419 -34.52 2.12 16.68
C VAL A 419 -34.53 0.58 16.63
N ARG A 420 -34.05 -0.08 17.69
CA ARG A 420 -34.00 -1.55 17.79
C ARG A 420 -35.32 -2.18 18.24
N ALA A 421 -36.17 -1.44 18.95
CA ALA A 421 -37.40 -1.94 19.55
C ALA A 421 -38.31 -2.75 18.59
N PRO A 422 -38.53 -2.35 17.32
CA PRO A 422 -39.34 -3.13 16.36
C PRO A 422 -38.78 -4.52 16.04
N PHE A 423 -37.49 -4.75 16.31
CA PHE A 423 -36.76 -5.96 15.96
C PHE A 423 -36.29 -6.74 17.20
N ALA A 424 -36.77 -6.38 18.40
CA ALA A 424 -36.30 -6.94 19.66
C ALA A 424 -36.45 -8.47 19.75
N ASN A 425 -37.47 -9.03 19.08
CA ASN A 425 -37.70 -10.47 19.04
C ASN A 425 -36.58 -11.24 18.31
N VAL A 426 -36.02 -10.66 17.25
CA VAL A 426 -34.96 -11.28 16.43
C VAL A 426 -33.55 -10.82 16.82
N LEU A 427 -33.44 -9.73 17.58
CA LEU A 427 -32.18 -9.21 18.12
C LEU A 427 -31.89 -9.69 19.56
N SER A 428 -32.76 -10.53 20.13
CA SER A 428 -32.57 -11.07 21.47
C SER A 428 -31.26 -11.88 21.55
N GLY A 429 -30.39 -11.58 22.52
CA GLY A 429 -29.08 -12.22 22.70
C GLY A 429 -27.95 -11.67 21.80
N PHE A 430 -28.29 -11.02 20.69
CA PHE A 430 -27.29 -10.58 19.70
C PHE A 430 -26.24 -9.61 20.26
N GLU A 431 -26.61 -8.73 21.20
CA GLU A 431 -25.66 -7.76 21.78
C GLU A 431 -24.52 -8.44 22.54
N GLU A 432 -24.82 -9.50 23.28
CA GLU A 432 -23.83 -10.28 24.04
C GLU A 432 -22.95 -11.12 23.11
N GLU A 433 -23.56 -11.74 22.09
CA GLU A 433 -22.86 -12.46 21.03
C GLU A 433 -21.88 -11.55 20.29
N HIS A 434 -22.34 -10.37 19.87
CA HIS A 434 -21.53 -9.40 19.15
C HIS A 434 -20.43 -8.81 20.04
N GLN A 435 -20.70 -8.54 21.33
CA GLN A 435 -19.67 -8.06 22.25
C GLN A 435 -18.58 -9.12 22.51
N THR A 436 -18.95 -10.41 22.53
CA THR A 436 -18.00 -11.53 22.62
C THR A 436 -17.11 -11.56 21.37
N TRP A 437 -17.70 -11.39 20.19
CA TRP A 437 -16.97 -11.32 18.93
C TRP A 437 -16.01 -10.12 18.86
N LEU A 438 -16.45 -8.93 19.30
CA LEU A 438 -15.60 -7.73 19.40
C LEU A 438 -14.40 -7.98 20.33
N ASN A 439 -14.61 -8.64 21.47
CA ASN A 439 -13.54 -8.95 22.42
C ASN A 439 -12.53 -9.96 21.86
N LEU A 440 -13.00 -10.92 21.06
CA LEU A 440 -12.15 -11.94 20.44
C LEU A 440 -11.18 -11.34 19.42
N HIS A 441 -11.66 -10.42 18.58
CA HIS A 441 -10.90 -9.90 17.45
C HIS A 441 -10.26 -8.51 17.71
N GLY A 442 -10.64 -7.84 18.79
CA GLY A 442 -10.01 -6.60 19.26
C GLY A 442 -9.86 -5.55 18.16
N ASP A 443 -8.61 -5.13 17.93
CA ASP A 443 -8.25 -4.05 16.99
C ASP A 443 -8.67 -4.30 15.54
N ALA A 444 -8.79 -5.56 15.12
CA ALA A 444 -9.25 -5.93 13.78
C ALA A 444 -10.68 -5.45 13.46
N THR A 445 -11.48 -5.15 14.51
CA THR A 445 -12.88 -4.74 14.38
C THR A 445 -13.09 -3.22 14.50
N LEU A 446 -12.08 -2.47 14.95
CA LEU A 446 -12.21 -1.05 15.30
C LEU A 446 -12.37 -0.16 14.07
N VAL A 447 -11.48 -0.31 13.09
CA VAL A 447 -11.53 0.42 11.82
C VAL A 447 -11.48 -0.61 10.69
N PRO A 448 -12.65 -1.06 10.19
CA PRO A 448 -12.69 -2.15 9.23
C PRO A 448 -12.04 -1.73 7.92
N ARG A 449 -11.22 -2.62 7.36
CA ARG A 449 -10.59 -2.46 6.04
C ARG A 449 -11.12 -3.50 5.08
N LEU A 450 -11.38 -3.08 3.84
CA LEU A 450 -11.78 -4.02 2.80
C LEU A 450 -10.55 -4.78 2.31
N SER A 451 -10.61 -6.11 2.29
CA SER A 451 -9.49 -6.92 1.79
C SER A 451 -9.27 -6.70 0.30
N THR A 452 -8.02 -6.89 -0.16
CA THR A 452 -7.66 -6.79 -1.58
C THR A 452 -8.47 -7.77 -2.44
N GLU A 453 -8.71 -8.98 -1.91
CA GLU A 453 -9.56 -10.00 -2.55
C GLU A 453 -11.00 -9.49 -2.74
N ALA A 454 -11.64 -8.98 -1.68
CA ALA A 454 -13.00 -8.48 -1.75
C ALA A 454 -13.10 -7.27 -2.69
N ARG A 455 -12.13 -6.36 -2.66
CA ARG A 455 -12.05 -5.22 -3.58
C ARG A 455 -11.98 -5.69 -5.03
N GLY A 456 -11.01 -6.53 -5.37
CA GLY A 456 -10.83 -7.06 -6.72
C GLY A 456 -12.04 -7.85 -7.22
N PHE A 457 -12.70 -8.59 -6.33
CA PHE A 457 -13.95 -9.30 -6.63
C PHE A 457 -15.05 -8.35 -7.07
N PHE A 458 -15.37 -7.31 -6.29
CA PHE A 458 -16.41 -6.35 -6.64
C PHE A 458 -16.05 -5.51 -7.88
N GLU A 459 -14.78 -5.11 -8.04
CA GLU A 459 -14.31 -4.42 -9.24
C GLU A 459 -14.50 -5.27 -10.51
N SER A 460 -14.18 -6.57 -10.46
CA SER A 460 -14.41 -7.49 -11.58
C SER A 460 -15.90 -7.61 -11.92
N ARG A 461 -16.74 -7.79 -10.90
CA ARG A 461 -18.20 -7.92 -11.09
C ARG A 461 -18.84 -6.64 -11.63
N ALA A 462 -18.42 -5.48 -11.13
CA ALA A 462 -18.88 -4.20 -11.66
C ALA A 462 -18.52 -4.05 -13.15
N ARG A 463 -17.30 -4.46 -13.54
CA ARG A 463 -16.84 -4.46 -14.93
C ARG A 463 -17.64 -5.41 -15.82
N GLU A 464 -17.90 -6.63 -15.36
CA GLU A 464 -18.73 -7.63 -16.08
C GLU A 464 -20.15 -7.09 -16.34
N MET A 465 -20.72 -6.35 -15.38
CA MET A 465 -22.05 -5.75 -15.47
C MET A 465 -22.05 -4.37 -16.16
N HIS A 466 -20.92 -3.96 -16.74
CA HIS A 466 -20.76 -2.68 -17.44
C HIS A 466 -21.16 -1.47 -16.59
N LEU A 467 -20.99 -1.58 -15.27
CA LEU A 467 -21.18 -0.46 -14.37
C LEU A 467 -20.01 0.52 -14.53
N PRO A 468 -20.25 1.84 -14.43
CA PRO A 468 -19.17 2.81 -14.45
C PRO A 468 -18.15 2.51 -13.36
N SER A 469 -16.86 2.62 -13.71
CA SER A 469 -15.78 2.39 -12.75
C SER A 469 -15.86 3.39 -11.59
N ALA A 470 -15.34 3.01 -10.42
CA ALA A 470 -15.28 3.90 -9.27
C ALA A 470 -14.50 5.20 -9.61
N PRO A 471 -14.83 6.36 -9.01
CA PRO A 471 -14.11 7.62 -9.13
C PRO A 471 -12.59 7.50 -9.27
N ARG A 472 -11.90 6.75 -8.38
CA ARG A 472 -10.45 6.56 -8.50
C ARG A 472 -10.04 5.90 -9.82
N ALA A 473 -10.72 4.83 -10.23
CA ALA A 473 -10.45 4.15 -11.49
C ALA A 473 -10.78 5.01 -12.72
N GLN A 474 -11.81 5.86 -12.65
CA GLN A 474 -12.10 6.86 -13.69
C GLN A 474 -10.97 7.88 -13.80
N MET A 475 -10.50 8.41 -12.67
CA MET A 475 -9.41 9.38 -12.64
C MET A 475 -8.09 8.76 -13.13
N ALA A 476 -7.79 7.52 -12.75
CA ALA A 476 -6.64 6.77 -13.25
C ALA A 476 -6.72 6.55 -14.77
N THR A 477 -7.88 6.13 -15.29
CA THR A 477 -8.09 5.93 -16.74
C THR A 477 -7.96 7.24 -17.52
N ALA A 478 -8.40 8.35 -16.92
CA ALA A 478 -8.25 9.69 -17.50
C ALA A 478 -6.84 10.27 -17.36
N ALA A 479 -5.87 9.51 -16.83
CA ALA A 479 -4.52 9.97 -16.48
C ALA A 479 -4.52 11.21 -15.57
N LEU A 480 -5.58 11.37 -14.77
CA LEU A 480 -5.70 12.42 -13.75
C LEU A 480 -5.06 12.00 -12.41
N LEU A 481 -4.68 10.73 -12.29
CA LEU A 481 -3.88 10.21 -11.17
C LEU A 481 -2.58 9.63 -11.71
N THR A 482 -1.47 10.07 -11.13
CA THR A 482 -0.15 9.48 -11.35
C THR A 482 -0.08 8.16 -10.60
N ASP A 483 0.44 7.11 -11.25
CA ASP A 483 0.76 5.87 -10.55
C ASP A 483 1.78 6.18 -9.47
N SER A 484 1.55 5.67 -8.28
CA SER A 484 2.36 6.06 -7.13
C SER A 484 2.49 4.92 -6.13
N ILE A 485 3.69 4.78 -5.61
CA ILE A 485 4.06 3.83 -4.57
C ILE A 485 4.72 4.64 -3.47
N GLN A 486 4.47 4.25 -2.24
CA GLN A 486 5.10 4.78 -1.06
C GLN A 486 5.79 3.66 -0.31
N ILE A 487 7.03 3.92 0.07
CA ILE A 487 7.88 2.99 0.79
C ILE A 487 8.33 3.69 2.06
N ARG A 488 8.10 3.06 3.20
CA ARG A 488 8.45 3.64 4.50
C ARG A 488 9.11 2.59 5.40
N PRO A 489 10.25 2.89 6.04
CA PRO A 489 10.79 2.05 7.11
C PRO A 489 9.83 2.04 8.30
N VAL A 490 9.55 0.87 8.85
CA VAL A 490 8.72 0.71 10.06
C VAL A 490 9.44 -0.20 11.06
N HIS A 491 9.01 -0.21 12.32
CA HIS A 491 9.62 -1.09 13.31
C HIS A 491 9.49 -2.56 12.88
N GLY A 492 10.61 -3.20 12.54
CA GLY A 492 10.66 -4.60 12.14
C GLY A 492 10.43 -4.88 10.65
N GLY A 493 10.45 -3.87 9.77
CA GLY A 493 10.37 -4.10 8.33
C GLY A 493 10.27 -2.83 7.47
N VAL A 494 9.85 -3.01 6.22
CA VAL A 494 9.52 -1.91 5.30
C VAL A 494 8.06 -2.04 4.89
N ARG A 495 7.32 -0.93 4.98
CA ARG A 495 5.95 -0.83 4.52
C ARG A 495 5.92 -0.38 3.06
N TRP A 496 5.21 -1.13 2.23
CA TRP A 496 4.87 -0.81 0.85
C TRP A 496 3.37 -0.47 0.77
N SER A 497 3.01 0.61 0.11
CA SER A 497 1.62 0.91 -0.25
C SER A 497 1.58 1.68 -1.56
N GLY A 498 0.53 1.54 -2.36
CA GLY A 498 0.57 2.14 -3.70
C GLY A 498 -0.54 1.68 -4.63
N SER A 499 -0.62 2.34 -5.80
CA SER A 499 -1.51 1.93 -6.88
C SER A 499 -1.19 0.53 -7.41
N MET A 500 0.01 0.00 -7.13
CA MET A 500 0.47 -1.33 -7.52
C MET A 500 1.18 -2.07 -6.38
N ALA A 501 1.02 -3.39 -6.34
CA ALA A 501 1.76 -4.27 -5.45
C ALA A 501 3.21 -4.45 -5.94
N ALA A 502 4.12 -4.87 -5.06
CA ALA A 502 5.53 -5.06 -5.43
C ALA A 502 5.76 -5.99 -6.64
N PRO A 503 5.02 -7.11 -6.83
CA PRO A 503 5.16 -7.93 -8.03
C PRO A 503 4.68 -7.27 -9.33
N GLU A 504 3.86 -6.22 -9.25
CA GLU A 504 3.22 -5.57 -10.40
C GLU A 504 4.10 -4.45 -11.02
N VAL A 505 5.22 -4.09 -10.37
CA VAL A 505 6.12 -3.00 -10.84
C VAL A 505 6.73 -3.26 -12.21
N MET A 506 6.74 -4.51 -12.68
CA MET A 506 7.16 -4.85 -14.04
C MET A 506 6.31 -4.15 -15.12
N ALA A 507 5.07 -3.77 -14.81
CA ALA A 507 4.22 -3.02 -15.72
C ALA A 507 4.82 -1.64 -16.02
N ALA A 508 5.25 -0.92 -14.98
CA ALA A 508 5.94 0.37 -15.12
C ALA A 508 7.30 0.24 -15.82
N TRP A 509 7.97 -0.89 -15.63
CA TRP A 509 9.23 -1.22 -16.32
C TRP A 509 9.08 -1.40 -17.83
N SER A 510 7.93 -1.90 -18.26
CA SER A 510 7.63 -2.26 -19.65
C SER A 510 6.93 -1.14 -20.43
N ASN A 511 6.18 -0.27 -19.75
CA ASN A 511 5.26 0.68 -20.34
C ASN A 511 5.83 2.11 -20.32
N THR A 512 5.96 2.73 -21.48
CA THR A 512 6.41 4.13 -21.62
C THR A 512 5.29 5.16 -21.43
N GLY A 513 4.05 4.74 -21.18
CA GLY A 513 2.87 5.62 -21.17
C GLY A 513 2.50 6.25 -19.81
N SER A 514 2.55 5.49 -18.72
CA SER A 514 2.15 5.99 -17.38
C SER A 514 3.36 6.35 -16.54
N GLN A 515 3.33 7.51 -15.90
CA GLN A 515 4.39 7.96 -15.00
C GLN A 515 4.20 7.34 -13.61
N LEU A 516 5.27 6.75 -13.06
CA LEU A 516 5.31 6.17 -11.73
C LEU A 516 6.10 7.07 -10.78
N HIS A 517 5.52 7.45 -9.64
CA HIS A 517 6.19 8.15 -8.55
C HIS A 517 6.44 7.21 -7.38
N ILE A 518 7.69 7.12 -6.92
CA ILE A 518 8.07 6.30 -5.77
C ILE A 518 8.47 7.24 -4.63
N PHE A 519 7.61 7.35 -3.62
CA PHE A 519 7.83 8.17 -2.44
C PHE A 519 8.71 7.41 -1.44
N CYS A 520 9.88 7.96 -1.16
CA CYS A 520 10.82 7.47 -0.15
C CYS A 520 11.04 8.57 0.88
N THR A 521 10.41 8.44 2.05
CA THR A 521 10.39 9.48 3.09
C THR A 521 11.71 9.63 3.86
N ASP A 522 12.49 8.55 3.95
CA ASP A 522 13.69 8.42 4.76
C ASP A 522 14.99 8.31 3.95
N ASP A 523 16.11 8.21 4.68
CA ASP A 523 17.45 7.96 4.11
C ASP A 523 17.54 6.57 3.45
N PRO A 524 18.25 6.41 2.32
CA PRO A 524 18.41 5.12 1.64
C PRO A 524 18.86 3.98 2.57
N SER A 525 19.73 4.27 3.56
CA SER A 525 20.23 3.27 4.51
C SER A 525 19.12 2.66 5.39
N SER A 526 18.04 3.41 5.64
CA SER A 526 16.91 2.95 6.46
C SER A 526 16.05 1.88 5.77
N TYR A 527 16.18 1.71 4.45
CA TYR A 527 15.40 0.72 3.68
C TYR A 527 16.13 -0.60 3.45
N GLY A 528 17.42 -0.68 3.80
CA GLY A 528 18.25 -1.84 3.49
C GLY A 528 18.25 -2.17 1.98
N PRO A 529 18.20 -3.47 1.59
CA PRO A 529 18.26 -3.89 0.19
C PRO A 529 17.16 -3.33 -0.71
N VAL A 530 16.04 -2.86 -0.14
CA VAL A 530 14.93 -2.27 -0.91
C VAL A 530 15.39 -1.00 -1.63
N ALA A 531 16.28 -0.19 -1.04
CA ALA A 531 16.79 1.03 -1.70
C ALA A 531 17.46 0.69 -3.04
N THR A 532 18.29 -0.34 -3.06
CA THR A 532 18.96 -0.85 -4.27
C THR A 532 17.95 -1.33 -5.32
N ALA A 533 16.90 -2.06 -4.90
CA ALA A 533 15.83 -2.50 -5.79
C ALA A 533 15.06 -1.34 -6.43
N ILE A 534 14.83 -0.26 -5.69
CA ILE A 534 14.17 0.96 -6.19
C ILE A 534 15.07 1.75 -7.13
N VAL A 535 16.37 1.85 -6.85
CA VAL A 535 17.32 2.47 -7.79
C VAL A 535 17.36 1.68 -9.09
N ARG A 536 17.45 0.35 -9.04
CA ARG A 536 17.37 -0.51 -10.23
C ARG A 536 16.11 -0.21 -11.04
N LEU A 537 14.96 -0.05 -10.37
CA LEU A 537 13.69 0.33 -10.98
C LEU A 537 13.72 1.67 -11.69
N ALA A 538 14.09 2.72 -10.98
CA ALA A 538 14.08 4.05 -11.55
C ALA A 538 15.18 4.24 -12.62
N THR A 539 16.33 3.56 -12.52
CA THR A 539 17.41 3.65 -13.52
C THR A 539 17.00 3.10 -14.89
N HIS A 540 16.11 2.11 -14.92
CA HIS A 540 15.74 1.41 -16.14
C HIS A 540 14.34 1.74 -16.67
N ALA A 541 13.47 2.32 -15.84
CA ALA A 541 12.14 2.77 -16.24
C ALA A 541 12.16 4.27 -16.54
N SER A 542 12.05 4.64 -17.82
CA SER A 542 12.10 6.06 -18.26
C SER A 542 10.94 6.92 -17.77
N SER A 543 9.87 6.30 -17.27
CA SER A 543 8.67 6.97 -16.74
C SER A 543 8.62 6.94 -15.20
N CYS A 544 9.70 6.56 -14.52
CA CYS A 544 9.76 6.45 -13.07
C CYS A 544 10.51 7.62 -12.43
N LYS A 545 9.95 8.20 -11.36
CA LYS A 545 10.58 9.24 -10.54
C LYS A 545 10.65 8.80 -9.07
N ILE A 546 11.76 9.07 -8.40
CA ILE A 546 11.90 8.92 -6.96
C ILE A 546 11.60 10.27 -6.30
N ILE A 547 10.62 10.31 -5.42
CA ILE A 547 10.26 11.49 -4.63
C ILE A 547 10.85 11.32 -3.23
N ALA A 548 11.96 12.01 -2.97
CA ALA A 548 12.75 11.88 -1.74
C ALA A 548 13.63 13.12 -1.50
N ASP A 549 14.37 13.17 -0.39
CA ASP A 549 15.43 14.17 -0.19
C ASP A 549 16.54 13.98 -1.25
N PRO A 550 16.69 14.89 -2.23
CA PRO A 550 17.65 14.70 -3.32
C PRO A 550 19.10 14.67 -2.83
N ALA A 551 19.42 15.32 -1.71
CA ALA A 551 20.78 15.35 -1.19
C ALA A 551 21.23 13.96 -0.69
N ARG A 552 20.32 13.20 -0.09
CA ARG A 552 20.60 11.85 0.44
C ARG A 552 20.55 10.79 -0.66
N TRP A 553 19.56 10.87 -1.53
CA TRP A 553 19.30 9.83 -2.53
C TRP A 553 20.20 9.90 -3.76
N ARG A 554 20.63 11.09 -4.21
CA ARG A 554 21.45 11.21 -5.43
C ARG A 554 22.78 10.49 -5.30
N PHE A 555 23.54 10.74 -4.24
CA PHE A 555 24.85 10.10 -4.05
C PHE A 555 24.74 8.57 -4.01
N PHE A 556 23.71 8.05 -3.34
CA PHE A 556 23.44 6.62 -3.30
C PHE A 556 23.14 6.04 -4.69
N ALA A 557 22.30 6.73 -5.47
CA ALA A 557 21.91 6.30 -6.80
C ALA A 557 23.04 6.45 -7.85
N GLU A 558 23.84 7.52 -7.79
CA GLU A 558 24.96 7.82 -8.68
C GLU A 558 25.97 6.66 -8.69
N ARG A 559 26.41 6.24 -7.50
CA ARG A 559 27.36 5.13 -7.32
C ARG A 559 26.88 3.81 -7.93
N LEU A 560 25.58 3.57 -7.93
CA LEU A 560 24.97 2.34 -8.43
C LEU A 560 24.61 2.42 -9.93
N SER A 561 24.57 3.61 -10.53
CA SER A 561 24.10 3.84 -11.89
C SER A 561 25.12 4.61 -12.75
N SER A 562 25.01 5.93 -12.82
CA SER A 562 25.79 6.78 -13.73
C SER A 562 27.30 6.81 -13.44
N GLU A 563 27.70 6.59 -12.19
CA GLU A 563 29.10 6.52 -11.75
C GLU A 563 29.55 5.08 -11.47
N SER A 564 28.80 4.08 -11.94
CA SER A 564 29.19 2.68 -11.77
C SER A 564 30.53 2.40 -12.45
N LEU A 565 31.45 1.78 -11.70
CA LEU A 565 32.76 1.37 -12.21
C LEU A 565 32.71 0.12 -13.11
N HIS A 566 31.52 -0.47 -13.30
CA HIS A 566 31.36 -1.74 -14.02
C HIS A 566 30.48 -1.62 -15.27
N ALA A 567 29.83 -0.48 -15.49
CA ALA A 567 28.82 -0.31 -16.53
C ALA A 567 28.80 1.11 -17.10
N GLU A 568 28.68 1.24 -18.43
CA GLU A 568 28.57 2.54 -19.10
C GLU A 568 27.12 2.86 -19.53
N GLY A 569 26.74 4.14 -19.60
CA GLY A 569 25.48 4.55 -20.21
C GLY A 569 24.21 4.23 -19.39
N LEU A 570 24.35 3.89 -18.11
CA LEU A 570 23.24 3.94 -17.17
C LEU A 570 22.93 5.40 -16.82
N GLN A 571 21.64 5.74 -16.82
CA GLN A 571 21.19 7.07 -16.43
C GLN A 571 20.97 7.13 -14.92
N LEU A 572 21.27 8.29 -14.33
CA LEU A 572 20.83 8.58 -12.97
C LEU A 572 19.29 8.63 -12.96
N PRO A 573 18.60 7.93 -12.05
CA PRO A 573 17.16 8.06 -11.91
C PRO A 573 16.77 9.49 -11.57
N GLU A 574 15.60 9.91 -12.03
CA GLU A 574 15.08 11.24 -11.71
C GLU A 574 14.66 11.28 -10.23
N ILE A 575 15.32 12.15 -9.46
CA ILE A 575 15.08 12.33 -8.02
C ILE A 575 14.63 13.77 -7.75
N GLU A 576 13.41 13.92 -7.24
CA GLU A 576 12.75 15.19 -6.96
C GLU A 576 12.38 15.30 -5.47
N ALA A 577 12.47 16.52 -4.92
CA ALA A 577 11.92 16.80 -3.61
C ALA A 577 10.41 16.95 -3.72
N GLY A 578 9.66 16.31 -2.82
CA GLY A 578 8.21 16.43 -2.75
C GLY A 578 7.69 15.96 -1.40
N ALA A 579 6.54 16.51 -0.99
CA ALA A 579 5.81 15.96 0.13
C ALA A 579 5.22 14.61 -0.28
N SER A 580 5.27 13.63 0.61
CA SER A 580 4.57 12.37 0.39
C SER A 580 3.09 12.65 0.20
N THR A 581 2.52 12.23 -0.93
CA THR A 581 1.06 12.15 -1.06
C THR A 581 0.63 10.82 -0.46
N ALA A 582 -0.43 10.78 0.34
CA ALA A 582 -0.98 9.51 0.80
C ALA A 582 -1.30 8.59 -0.38
N VAL A 583 -0.63 7.44 -0.44
CA VAL A 583 -1.03 6.34 -1.31
C VAL A 583 -1.11 5.08 -0.46
N ASN A 584 -2.25 4.89 0.20
CA ASN A 584 -2.47 3.78 1.15
C ASN A 584 -3.31 2.65 0.55
N ARG A 585 -3.16 2.39 -0.75
CA ARG A 585 -3.76 1.21 -1.36
C ARG A 585 -2.90 0.00 -1.07
N ASN A 586 -3.56 -1.10 -0.70
CA ASN A 586 -2.97 -2.42 -0.50
C ASN A 586 -1.69 -2.40 0.36
N PRO A 587 -1.70 -1.78 1.56
CA PRO A 587 -0.50 -1.70 2.37
C PRO A 587 -0.04 -3.08 2.82
N VAL A 588 1.24 -3.36 2.64
CA VAL A 588 1.92 -4.56 3.11
C VAL A 588 3.15 -4.14 3.90
N THR A 589 3.45 -4.85 4.99
CA THR A 589 4.71 -4.69 5.72
C THR A 589 5.44 -6.01 5.65
N ASP A 590 6.63 -5.99 5.04
CA ASP A 590 7.46 -7.17 4.81
C ASP A 590 8.89 -6.95 5.34
N ASP A 591 9.62 -8.05 5.45
CA ASP A 591 11.06 -8.02 5.63
C ASP A 591 11.73 -7.29 4.44
N PRO A 592 12.69 -6.38 4.66
CA PRO A 592 13.32 -5.63 3.58
C PRO A 592 14.02 -6.52 2.54
N GLY A 593 14.63 -7.63 2.97
CA GLY A 593 15.28 -8.58 2.07
C GLY A 593 14.28 -9.36 1.22
N GLU A 594 13.18 -9.82 1.82
CA GLU A 594 12.07 -10.48 1.11
C GLU A 594 11.44 -9.57 0.06
N LEU A 595 11.17 -8.30 0.42
CA LEU A 595 10.58 -7.32 -0.48
C LEU A 595 11.53 -6.99 -1.65
N ALA A 596 12.81 -6.74 -1.37
CA ALA A 596 13.82 -6.50 -2.40
C ALA A 596 13.95 -7.69 -3.36
N ARG A 597 13.95 -8.93 -2.82
CA ARG A 597 14.00 -10.15 -3.65
C ARG A 597 12.76 -10.29 -4.52
N THR A 598 11.59 -9.97 -4.01
CA THR A 598 10.33 -9.98 -4.78
C THR A 598 10.41 -9.03 -5.96
N ILE A 599 10.89 -7.80 -5.74
CA ILE A 599 11.10 -6.81 -6.80
C ILE A 599 12.13 -7.35 -7.80
N HIS A 600 13.34 -7.73 -7.36
CA HIS A 600 14.37 -8.24 -8.27
C HIS A 600 13.92 -9.44 -9.10
N LYS A 601 13.18 -10.37 -8.50
CA LYS A 601 12.65 -11.56 -9.16
C LYS A 601 11.74 -11.23 -10.33
N VAL A 602 10.82 -10.28 -10.18
CA VAL A 602 9.90 -9.91 -11.27
C VAL A 602 10.62 -9.17 -12.40
N LEU A 603 11.63 -8.38 -12.05
CA LEU A 603 12.47 -7.66 -13.02
C LEU A 603 13.42 -8.58 -13.79
N ASP A 604 13.98 -9.58 -13.12
CA ASP A 604 14.81 -10.62 -13.75
C ASP A 604 13.98 -11.49 -14.69
N SER A 605 12.74 -11.83 -14.30
CA SER A 605 11.81 -12.57 -15.15
C SER A 605 11.48 -11.79 -16.42
N TRP A 606 11.13 -10.51 -16.27
CA TRP A 606 10.90 -9.61 -17.40
C TRP A 606 12.13 -9.52 -18.32
N THR A 607 13.32 -9.37 -17.74
CA THR A 607 14.59 -9.24 -18.49
C THR A 607 14.88 -10.51 -19.28
N LEU A 608 14.67 -11.69 -18.68
CA LEU A 608 14.85 -12.96 -19.34
C LEU A 608 13.86 -13.16 -20.49
N ASP A 609 12.59 -12.78 -20.31
CA ASP A 609 11.59 -12.85 -21.38
C ASP A 609 11.93 -11.89 -22.54
N ALA A 610 12.48 -10.71 -22.24
CA ALA A 610 12.97 -9.79 -23.26
C ALA A 610 14.18 -10.36 -24.04
N ILE A 611 15.08 -11.08 -23.37
CA ILE A 611 16.19 -11.81 -24.01
C ILE A 611 15.63 -12.96 -24.87
N ASP A 612 14.70 -13.74 -24.35
CA ASP A 612 14.07 -14.88 -25.04
C ASP A 612 13.38 -14.44 -26.33
N ASN A 613 12.56 -13.39 -26.27
CA ASN A 613 11.87 -12.85 -27.44
C ASN A 613 12.87 -12.52 -28.57
N HIS A 614 14.02 -11.93 -28.22
CA HIS A 614 15.05 -11.58 -29.21
C HIS A 614 15.81 -12.81 -29.73
N ILE A 615 16.28 -13.68 -28.83
CA ILE A 615 17.05 -14.87 -29.19
C ILE A 615 16.20 -15.83 -30.01
N THR A 616 14.95 -16.06 -29.62
CA THR A 616 14.04 -16.96 -30.33
C THR A 616 13.76 -16.46 -31.76
N GLU A 617 13.54 -15.16 -31.96
CA GLU A 617 13.41 -14.57 -33.31
C GLU A 617 14.70 -14.73 -34.12
N TYR A 618 15.86 -14.40 -33.53
CA TYR A 618 17.16 -14.49 -34.19
C TYR A 618 17.48 -15.93 -34.61
N LEU A 619 17.27 -16.90 -33.73
CA LEU A 619 17.50 -18.32 -34.04
C LEU A 619 16.54 -18.84 -35.12
N ALA A 620 15.31 -18.33 -35.15
CA ALA A 620 14.33 -18.71 -36.16
C ALA A 620 14.62 -18.15 -37.55
N THR A 621 14.95 -16.87 -37.62
CA THR A 621 14.94 -16.11 -38.88
C THR A 621 16.32 -15.64 -39.31
N GLY A 622 17.28 -15.56 -38.39
CA GLY A 622 18.55 -14.86 -38.57
C GLY A 622 18.43 -13.34 -38.52
N ARG A 623 17.25 -12.77 -38.26
CA ARG A 623 17.08 -11.32 -38.10
C ARG A 623 17.57 -10.87 -36.73
N ASP A 624 18.40 -9.83 -36.71
CA ASP A 624 18.92 -9.21 -35.48
C ASP A 624 18.41 -7.76 -35.37
N SER A 625 17.15 -7.62 -34.95
CA SER A 625 16.46 -6.33 -34.81
C SER A 625 17.24 -5.39 -33.88
N GLY A 626 17.66 -4.22 -34.38
CA GLY A 626 18.48 -3.30 -33.58
C GLY A 626 19.93 -3.78 -33.34
N ARG A 627 20.41 -4.80 -34.06
CA ARG A 627 21.81 -5.30 -34.05
C ARG A 627 22.32 -5.69 -32.65
N ARG A 628 21.47 -6.35 -31.85
CA ARG A 628 21.78 -6.68 -30.46
C ARG A 628 22.75 -7.85 -30.35
N VAL A 629 22.55 -8.91 -31.15
CA VAL A 629 23.45 -10.07 -31.23
C VAL A 629 24.81 -9.65 -31.80
N GLY A 630 24.81 -8.88 -32.88
CA GLY A 630 26.04 -8.32 -33.43
C GLY A 630 26.97 -9.33 -34.13
N PHE A 631 26.47 -10.47 -34.58
CA PHE A 631 27.18 -11.34 -35.54
C PHE A 631 26.17 -12.17 -36.32
N ASN A 632 26.58 -12.76 -37.44
CA ASN A 632 25.76 -13.65 -38.24
C ASN A 632 26.15 -15.11 -37.97
N ALA A 633 25.24 -15.92 -37.45
CA ALA A 633 25.45 -17.36 -37.31
C ALA A 633 24.89 -18.13 -38.51
N ALA A 634 25.60 -19.17 -38.98
CA ALA A 634 25.08 -20.08 -40.01
C ALA A 634 23.72 -20.68 -39.63
N ILE A 635 22.85 -20.92 -40.61
CA ILE A 635 21.53 -21.54 -40.38
C ILE A 635 21.63 -22.86 -39.59
N THR A 636 22.62 -23.69 -39.91
CA THR A 636 22.88 -24.98 -39.26
C THR A 636 23.30 -24.82 -37.80
N LEU A 637 24.04 -23.77 -37.46
CA LEU A 637 24.42 -23.43 -36.09
C LEU A 637 23.20 -22.95 -35.30
N ARG A 638 22.39 -22.05 -35.86
CA ARG A 638 21.16 -21.56 -35.21
C ARG A 638 20.17 -22.69 -34.90
N VAL A 639 20.03 -23.66 -35.82
CA VAL A 639 19.21 -24.86 -35.60
C VAL A 639 19.71 -25.69 -34.42
N ARG A 640 21.04 -25.77 -34.19
CA ARG A 640 21.63 -26.45 -33.02
C ARG A 640 21.49 -25.66 -31.72
N MET A 641 21.61 -24.33 -31.79
CA MET A 641 21.47 -23.44 -30.62
C MET A 641 20.05 -23.46 -30.04
N ARG A 642 19.01 -23.54 -30.89
CA ARG A 642 17.60 -23.50 -30.47
C ARG A 642 17.23 -24.51 -29.36
N PRO A 643 17.46 -25.82 -29.49
CA PRO A 643 17.12 -26.77 -28.43
C PRO A 643 17.96 -26.57 -27.16
N ILE A 644 19.15 -25.98 -27.23
CA ILE A 644 19.97 -25.65 -26.05
C ILE A 644 19.35 -24.46 -25.32
N TRP A 645 18.97 -23.41 -26.05
CA TRP A 645 18.30 -22.23 -25.48
C TRP A 645 17.01 -22.60 -24.77
N LEU A 646 16.16 -23.43 -25.39
CA LEU A 646 14.92 -23.89 -24.78
C LEU A 646 15.17 -24.62 -23.44
N ARG A 647 16.26 -25.38 -23.33
CA ARG A 647 16.65 -26.02 -22.05
C ARG A 647 17.13 -25.00 -21.03
N TRP A 648 17.97 -24.04 -21.44
CA TRP A 648 18.46 -22.99 -20.54
C TRP A 648 17.32 -22.12 -20.02
N LYS A 649 16.41 -21.66 -20.90
CA LYS A 649 15.19 -20.91 -20.53
C LYS A 649 14.34 -21.69 -19.53
N ALA A 650 14.09 -22.97 -19.78
CA ALA A 650 13.34 -23.81 -18.86
C ALA A 650 14.03 -24.00 -17.50
N SER A 651 15.37 -24.02 -17.44
CA SER A 651 16.12 -24.03 -16.17
C SER A 651 15.97 -22.70 -15.43
N PHE A 652 16.14 -21.57 -16.12
CA PHE A 652 15.97 -20.24 -15.52
C PHE A 652 14.54 -19.94 -15.04
N ASP A 653 13.53 -20.53 -15.68
CA ASP A 653 12.13 -20.39 -15.24
C ASP A 653 11.85 -21.21 -13.98
N ARG A 654 12.59 -22.29 -13.74
CA ARG A 654 12.47 -23.15 -12.54
C ARG A 654 13.35 -22.70 -11.38
N ASP A 655 14.48 -22.06 -11.66
CA ASP A 655 15.49 -21.69 -10.67
C ASP A 655 15.79 -20.18 -10.74
N GLU A 656 15.24 -19.46 -9.77
CA GLU A 656 15.39 -18.01 -9.65
C GLU A 656 16.81 -17.58 -9.24
N VAL A 657 17.53 -18.41 -8.47
CA VAL A 657 18.90 -18.11 -8.02
C VAL A 657 19.85 -18.23 -9.20
N MET A 658 19.72 -19.31 -9.99
CA MET A 658 20.47 -19.50 -11.22
C MET A 658 20.21 -18.37 -12.22
N ARG A 659 18.94 -17.97 -12.40
CA ARG A 659 18.58 -16.85 -13.28
C ARG A 659 19.23 -15.54 -12.84
N ALA A 660 19.07 -15.17 -11.56
CA ALA A 660 19.63 -13.93 -11.03
C ALA A 660 21.17 -13.92 -11.14
N ARG A 661 21.84 -15.01 -10.77
CA ARG A 661 23.29 -15.15 -10.90
C ARG A 661 23.76 -15.03 -12.35
N PHE A 662 23.11 -15.72 -13.28
CA PHE A 662 23.45 -15.66 -14.69
C PHE A 662 23.36 -14.24 -15.23
N LEU A 663 22.23 -13.55 -15.00
CA LEU A 663 22.02 -12.18 -15.48
C LEU A 663 23.03 -11.18 -14.89
N ARG A 664 23.32 -11.26 -13.59
CA ARG A 664 24.28 -10.37 -12.90
C ARG A 664 25.68 -10.54 -13.45
N LEU A 665 26.18 -11.77 -13.49
CA LEU A 665 27.54 -12.07 -13.96
C LEU A 665 27.70 -11.82 -15.46
N LEU A 666 26.60 -11.71 -16.20
CA LEU A 666 26.62 -11.28 -17.59
C LEU A 666 26.92 -9.79 -17.74
N VAL A 667 26.62 -8.92 -16.77
CA VAL A 667 26.85 -7.47 -16.85
C VAL A 667 27.83 -6.94 -15.79
N CYS A 668 28.30 -7.81 -14.89
CA CYS A 668 29.28 -7.51 -13.87
C CYS A 668 30.32 -8.65 -13.82
N ALA A 669 31.61 -8.32 -13.77
CA ALA A 669 32.67 -9.32 -13.63
C ALA A 669 32.83 -9.81 -12.17
N LEU A 670 32.35 -9.03 -11.19
CA LEU A 670 32.49 -9.34 -9.77
C LEU A 670 31.58 -10.51 -9.38
N ASP A 671 32.19 -11.50 -8.72
CA ASP A 671 31.53 -12.72 -8.25
C ASP A 671 31.81 -12.95 -6.75
N ASP A 672 31.49 -11.92 -5.97
CA ASP A 672 31.56 -11.91 -4.51
C ASP A 672 30.21 -11.45 -3.92
N ASP A 673 29.99 -11.78 -2.65
CA ASP A 673 28.72 -11.50 -1.97
C ASP A 673 28.51 -10.00 -1.71
N ASP A 674 29.58 -9.22 -1.58
CA ASP A 674 29.51 -7.77 -1.30
C ASP A 674 29.04 -6.97 -2.52
N SER A 675 29.26 -7.51 -3.72
CA SER A 675 28.93 -6.85 -5.00
C SER A 675 27.55 -7.21 -5.55
N ILE A 676 26.79 -8.08 -4.87
CA ILE A 676 25.48 -8.56 -5.34
C ILE A 676 24.53 -7.39 -5.64
N GLU A 677 24.38 -6.48 -4.69
CA GLU A 677 23.44 -5.35 -4.81
C GLU A 677 23.79 -4.44 -5.99
N LEU A 678 25.06 -4.09 -6.15
CA LEU A 678 25.52 -3.30 -7.29
C LEU A 678 25.22 -4.03 -8.60
N ALA A 679 25.57 -5.31 -8.69
CA ALA A 679 25.37 -6.11 -9.90
C ALA A 679 23.88 -6.25 -10.26
N HIS A 680 22.97 -6.27 -9.28
CA HIS A 680 21.52 -6.22 -9.53
C HIS A 680 21.13 -4.95 -10.28
N VAL A 681 21.65 -3.78 -9.87
CA VAL A 681 21.28 -2.48 -10.47
C VAL A 681 21.63 -2.43 -11.96
N LEU A 682 22.70 -3.13 -12.37
CA LEU A 682 23.15 -3.13 -13.76
C LEU A 682 22.22 -3.94 -14.69
N VAL A 683 21.40 -4.84 -14.15
CA VAL A 683 20.55 -5.74 -14.95
C VAL A 683 19.23 -5.06 -15.30
N GLY A 684 19.07 -4.69 -16.58
CA GLY A 684 17.79 -4.20 -17.09
C GLY A 684 17.81 -3.73 -18.56
N PRO A 685 16.72 -3.09 -19.04
CA PRO A 685 16.48 -2.65 -20.41
C PRO A 685 17.64 -1.86 -21.03
N ALA A 686 18.28 -0.97 -20.26
CA ALA A 686 19.40 -0.18 -20.76
C ALA A 686 20.61 -1.05 -21.15
N LYS A 687 20.72 -2.26 -20.56
CA LYS A 687 21.76 -3.26 -20.86
C LYS A 687 21.28 -4.41 -21.73
N LEU A 688 20.06 -4.35 -22.27
CA LEU A 688 19.47 -5.46 -23.02
C LEU A 688 20.31 -5.88 -24.24
N THR A 689 21.02 -4.94 -24.87
CA THR A 689 21.99 -5.25 -25.94
C THR A 689 23.14 -6.14 -25.45
N SER A 690 23.78 -5.78 -24.33
CA SER A 690 24.88 -6.56 -23.74
C SER A 690 24.39 -7.92 -23.25
N LEU A 691 23.21 -7.96 -22.61
CA LEU A 691 22.58 -9.18 -22.12
C LEU A 691 22.24 -10.16 -23.26
N VAL A 692 21.60 -9.68 -24.34
CA VAL A 692 21.29 -10.52 -25.52
C VAL A 692 22.59 -11.01 -26.18
N ARG A 693 23.58 -10.13 -26.34
CA ARG A 693 24.85 -10.48 -26.99
C ARG A 693 25.61 -11.55 -26.20
N GLY A 694 25.84 -11.31 -24.91
CA GLY A 694 26.55 -12.23 -24.03
C GLY A 694 25.89 -13.61 -24.01
N THR A 695 24.57 -13.63 -23.83
CA THR A 695 23.79 -14.87 -23.86
C THR A 695 23.92 -15.60 -25.20
N THR A 696 23.87 -14.88 -26.32
CA THR A 696 23.93 -15.51 -27.66
C THR A 696 25.33 -16.05 -27.97
N VAL A 697 26.41 -15.39 -27.52
CA VAL A 697 27.79 -15.91 -27.66
C VAL A 697 27.98 -17.17 -26.82
N ALA A 698 27.57 -17.14 -25.55
CA ALA A 698 27.64 -18.31 -24.67
C ALA A 698 26.84 -19.49 -25.25
N LEU A 699 25.66 -19.22 -25.80
CA LEU A 699 24.82 -20.22 -26.46
C LEU A 699 25.46 -20.80 -27.73
N ALA A 700 26.18 -19.97 -28.50
CA ALA A 700 26.88 -20.43 -29.69
C ALA A 700 28.03 -21.38 -29.32
N ILE A 701 28.80 -21.03 -28.29
CA ILE A 701 29.86 -21.89 -27.73
C ILE A 701 29.25 -23.19 -27.19
N ALA A 702 28.11 -23.12 -26.49
CA ALA A 702 27.40 -24.31 -26.01
C ALA A 702 26.94 -25.25 -27.14
N ALA A 703 26.68 -24.73 -28.35
CA ALA A 703 26.33 -25.56 -29.50
C ALA A 703 27.51 -26.39 -30.07
N ALA A 704 28.74 -26.08 -29.65
CA ALA A 704 29.94 -26.87 -29.91
C ALA A 704 30.44 -27.61 -28.66
N TRP A 705 30.32 -27.01 -27.47
CA TRP A 705 30.54 -27.64 -26.18
C TRP A 705 29.21 -28.11 -25.57
N GLU A 706 28.67 -29.21 -26.08
CA GLU A 706 27.28 -29.65 -25.82
C GLU A 706 26.90 -29.86 -24.33
N THR A 707 27.88 -29.99 -23.43
CA THR A 707 27.71 -30.12 -21.97
C THR A 707 27.76 -28.79 -21.22
N LEU A 708 27.94 -27.65 -21.90
CA LEU A 708 27.94 -26.32 -21.31
C LEU A 708 26.51 -25.89 -20.92
N ALA A 709 26.32 -25.52 -19.66
CA ALA A 709 25.04 -25.07 -19.13
C ALA A 709 25.23 -23.97 -18.07
N PRO A 710 24.20 -23.14 -17.79
CA PRO A 710 24.20 -22.20 -16.67
C PRO A 710 24.27 -22.93 -15.33
N CYS A 711 24.86 -22.29 -14.33
CA CYS A 711 24.88 -22.79 -12.96
C CYS A 711 24.72 -21.68 -11.93
N ASP A 712 24.26 -22.06 -10.73
CA ASP A 712 24.16 -21.24 -9.54
C ASP A 712 25.43 -21.30 -8.65
N LEU A 713 26.35 -22.23 -8.95
CA LEU A 713 27.58 -22.45 -8.20
C LEU A 713 28.65 -21.40 -8.46
N ALA A 714 29.32 -20.94 -7.40
CA ALA A 714 30.51 -20.12 -7.49
C ALA A 714 31.79 -20.97 -7.62
N PRO A 715 32.82 -20.48 -8.34
CA PRO A 715 32.84 -19.23 -9.11
C PRO A 715 32.19 -19.38 -10.51
N GLY A 716 31.66 -18.29 -11.05
CA GLY A 716 31.11 -18.19 -12.41
C GLY A 716 29.61 -18.47 -12.54
N ASN A 717 29.10 -18.41 -13.77
CA ASN A 717 27.69 -18.63 -14.13
C ASN A 717 27.49 -19.77 -15.13
N LEU A 718 28.54 -20.53 -15.45
CA LEU A 718 28.52 -21.65 -16.39
C LEU A 718 29.25 -22.87 -15.82
N LEU A 719 28.80 -24.06 -16.21
CA LEU A 719 29.43 -25.33 -15.92
C LEU A 719 29.55 -26.16 -17.21
N ARG A 720 30.70 -26.80 -17.43
CA ARG A 720 30.95 -27.75 -18.53
C ARG A 720 31.46 -29.06 -17.97
N SER A 721 30.81 -30.18 -18.31
CA SER A 721 31.32 -31.52 -17.98
C SER A 721 32.21 -32.06 -19.10
N ARG A 722 33.41 -32.55 -18.76
CA ARG A 722 34.34 -33.16 -19.71
C ARG A 722 34.39 -34.70 -19.57
N ALA A 723 34.69 -35.40 -20.66
CA ALA A 723 34.97 -36.82 -20.64
C ALA A 723 36.18 -37.09 -19.73
N GLY A 724 35.94 -37.74 -18.58
CA GLY A 724 36.94 -37.94 -17.52
C GLY A 724 36.54 -37.50 -16.10
N ALA A 725 35.29 -37.05 -15.89
CA ALA A 725 34.65 -36.71 -14.61
C ALA A 725 35.02 -35.39 -13.91
N THR A 726 35.88 -34.55 -14.50
CA THR A 726 36.11 -33.19 -13.99
C THR A 726 35.16 -32.18 -14.66
N SER A 727 34.37 -31.48 -13.84
CA SER A 727 33.55 -30.35 -14.28
C SER A 727 34.37 -29.06 -14.23
N TRP A 728 34.21 -28.21 -15.23
CA TRP A 728 34.83 -26.89 -15.32
C TRP A 728 33.79 -25.81 -15.05
N THR A 729 34.12 -24.87 -14.18
CA THR A 729 33.36 -23.64 -13.98
C THR A 729 33.78 -22.61 -15.02
N GLY A 730 32.83 -21.77 -15.43
CA GLY A 730 33.06 -20.74 -16.43
C GLY A 730 32.29 -19.47 -16.15
N HIS A 731 32.79 -18.37 -16.73
CA HIS A 731 32.19 -17.06 -16.60
C HIS A 731 31.85 -16.52 -17.98
N THR A 732 30.57 -16.29 -18.27
CA THR A 732 30.18 -15.47 -19.42
C THR A 732 29.94 -14.03 -18.97
N CYS A 733 30.65 -13.09 -19.57
CA CYS A 733 30.64 -11.69 -19.18
C CYS A 733 30.54 -10.77 -20.40
N ALA A 734 29.64 -9.81 -20.31
CA ALA A 734 29.35 -8.74 -21.25
C ALA A 734 29.40 -7.36 -20.56
N ALA A 735 30.07 -7.26 -19.41
CA ALA A 735 30.27 -6.00 -18.71
C ALA A 735 31.09 -5.03 -19.58
N ASP A 736 30.77 -3.74 -19.48
CA ASP A 736 31.47 -2.72 -20.28
C ASP A 736 32.86 -2.42 -19.68
N GLN A 737 32.95 -2.43 -18.35
CA GLN A 737 34.14 -2.08 -17.59
C GLN A 737 34.32 -2.99 -16.37
N VAL A 738 35.53 -2.99 -15.82
CA VAL A 738 35.85 -3.50 -14.48
C VAL A 738 36.72 -2.47 -13.79
N ASP A 739 36.28 -2.01 -12.61
CA ASP A 739 36.96 -0.99 -11.82
C ASP A 739 37.30 0.29 -12.62
N GLY A 740 36.37 0.73 -13.48
CA GLY A 740 36.49 1.91 -14.33
C GLY A 740 37.35 1.71 -15.59
N VAL A 741 37.87 0.50 -15.80
CA VAL A 741 38.71 0.16 -16.97
C VAL A 741 37.87 -0.62 -17.99
N PRO A 742 37.82 -0.19 -19.27
CA PRO A 742 37.13 -0.92 -20.32
C PRO A 742 37.52 -2.41 -20.38
N MET A 743 36.51 -3.28 -20.51
CA MET A 743 36.70 -4.74 -20.50
C MET A 743 37.71 -5.20 -21.57
N SER A 744 37.76 -4.53 -22.73
CA SER A 744 38.74 -4.82 -23.79
C SER A 744 40.20 -4.61 -23.37
N LEU A 745 40.46 -3.80 -22.34
CA LEU A 745 41.79 -3.44 -21.85
C LEU A 745 42.19 -4.22 -20.61
N CYS A 746 41.23 -4.59 -19.74
CA CYS A 746 41.53 -5.25 -18.47
C CYS A 746 41.25 -6.76 -18.44
N ALA A 747 40.46 -7.31 -19.37
CA ALA A 747 40.02 -8.70 -19.32
C ALA A 747 41.15 -9.73 -19.18
N ALA A 748 42.30 -9.51 -19.83
CA ALA A 748 43.45 -10.42 -19.77
C ALA A 748 44.20 -10.38 -18.43
N ARG A 749 44.07 -9.28 -17.69
CA ARG A 749 44.73 -9.03 -16.40
C ARG A 749 43.81 -9.24 -15.20
N TYR A 750 42.51 -9.30 -15.45
CA TYR A 750 41.52 -9.52 -14.40
C TYR A 750 41.70 -10.91 -13.80
N MET A 751 41.63 -10.99 -12.47
CA MET A 751 41.80 -12.24 -11.72
C MET A 751 40.50 -13.05 -11.72
N TRP A 752 40.14 -13.61 -12.88
CA TRP A 752 39.01 -14.53 -12.95
C TRP A 752 39.25 -15.75 -12.07
N GLN A 753 38.18 -16.28 -11.46
CA GLN A 753 38.27 -17.44 -10.58
C GLN A 753 37.84 -18.74 -11.28
N THR A 754 37.50 -18.67 -12.58
CA THR A 754 36.92 -19.78 -13.36
C THR A 754 37.89 -20.43 -14.34
N GLN A 755 37.55 -21.67 -14.72
CA GLN A 755 38.10 -22.49 -15.81
C GLN A 755 38.33 -21.76 -17.14
N PHE A 756 37.25 -21.11 -17.57
CA PHE A 756 37.14 -20.47 -18.88
C PHE A 756 36.26 -19.23 -18.78
N VAL A 757 36.50 -18.27 -19.66
CA VAL A 757 35.79 -16.99 -19.71
C VAL A 757 35.29 -16.77 -21.14
N ILE A 758 34.01 -16.42 -21.28
CA ILE A 758 33.35 -16.09 -22.54
C ILE A 758 33.01 -14.60 -22.53
N LEU A 759 33.75 -13.82 -23.30
CA LEU A 759 33.60 -12.36 -23.39
C LEU A 759 32.83 -11.98 -24.65
N SER A 760 31.85 -11.10 -24.51
CA SER A 760 31.10 -10.56 -25.65
C SER A 760 31.70 -9.27 -26.23
N VAL A 761 32.95 -8.95 -25.87
CA VAL A 761 33.66 -7.76 -26.32
C VAL A 761 34.13 -7.96 -27.76
N ARG A 762 33.99 -6.91 -28.58
CA ARG A 762 34.54 -6.89 -29.94
C ARG A 762 35.92 -6.23 -29.93
N GLY A 763 36.91 -6.88 -30.55
CA GLY A 763 38.27 -6.36 -30.67
C GLY A 763 39.32 -7.37 -30.24
N SER A 764 40.58 -7.13 -30.61
CA SER A 764 41.69 -8.03 -30.32
C SER A 764 42.17 -7.83 -28.88
N ILE A 765 41.63 -8.62 -27.95
CA ILE A 765 42.22 -8.80 -26.60
C ILE A 765 43.68 -9.26 -26.73
N ASP A 766 43.98 -10.04 -27.79
CA ASP A 766 45.33 -10.44 -28.16
C ASP A 766 46.30 -9.26 -28.33
N LEU A 767 45.85 -8.08 -28.75
CA LEU A 767 46.74 -6.92 -28.93
C LEU A 767 47.21 -6.37 -27.57
N ALA A 768 46.33 -6.38 -26.56
CA ALA A 768 46.68 -6.01 -25.19
C ALA A 768 47.58 -7.08 -24.55
N MET A 769 47.29 -8.36 -24.79
CA MET A 769 48.14 -9.47 -24.34
C MET A 769 49.54 -9.43 -24.96
N ARG A 770 49.65 -9.15 -26.26
CA ARG A 770 50.94 -9.07 -26.99
C ARG A 770 51.74 -7.81 -26.68
N ALA A 771 51.09 -6.70 -26.34
CA ALA A 771 51.79 -5.46 -25.96
C ALA A 771 52.55 -5.61 -24.64
N GLU A 772 52.08 -6.47 -23.72
CA GLU A 772 52.77 -6.75 -22.45
C GLU A 772 53.85 -7.83 -22.57
N GLU A 773 53.70 -8.84 -23.45
CA GLU A 773 54.76 -9.82 -23.75
C GLU A 773 56.07 -9.09 -24.15
N ALA A 774 55.96 -8.05 -24.98
CA ALA A 774 57.09 -7.26 -25.45
C ALA A 774 57.83 -6.48 -24.36
N PHE A 775 57.17 -6.16 -23.22
CA PHE A 775 57.82 -5.50 -22.09
C PHE A 775 58.41 -6.51 -21.09
N SER A 776 57.73 -7.65 -20.84
CA SER A 776 58.23 -8.71 -19.97
C SER A 776 59.47 -9.44 -20.53
N SER A 777 59.67 -9.45 -21.84
CA SER A 777 60.83 -10.09 -22.48
C SER A 777 62.15 -9.30 -22.36
N THR A 778 62.12 -8.09 -21.79
CA THR A 778 63.28 -7.17 -21.80
C THR A 778 64.21 -7.30 -20.59
N ASP A 779 63.81 -8.02 -19.54
CA ASP A 779 64.62 -8.17 -18.32
C ASP A 779 64.83 -9.66 -17.98
N GLN A 780 65.79 -10.30 -18.66
CA GLN A 780 66.12 -11.73 -18.49
C GLN A 780 66.91 -12.05 -17.21
N GLN A 781 67.04 -11.14 -16.23
CA GLN A 781 67.91 -11.37 -15.06
C GLN A 781 67.30 -11.08 -13.68
N GLN A 782 65.98 -10.95 -13.56
CA GLN A 782 65.33 -11.00 -12.24
C GLN A 782 64.03 -11.80 -12.26
N PRO A 783 63.86 -12.82 -11.38
CA PRO A 783 62.54 -13.39 -11.15
C PRO A 783 61.67 -12.33 -10.48
N ASN A 784 60.55 -11.99 -11.10
CA ASN A 784 59.64 -10.96 -10.62
C ASN A 784 58.84 -11.52 -9.42
N PHE A 785 58.96 -10.91 -8.24
CA PHE A 785 58.34 -11.36 -6.98
C PHE A 785 56.80 -11.21 -6.92
N THR A 786 56.12 -11.09 -8.06
CA THR A 786 54.66 -10.94 -8.18
C THR A 786 53.98 -12.07 -8.93
N GLU A 787 54.69 -13.15 -9.31
CA GLU A 787 54.08 -14.37 -9.83
C GLU A 787 53.30 -15.11 -8.73
N SER A 788 52.11 -14.58 -8.45
CA SER A 788 51.04 -15.28 -7.76
C SER A 788 50.30 -16.10 -8.81
N PHE A 789 50.49 -17.42 -8.76
CA PHE A 789 49.70 -18.48 -9.40
C PHE A 789 48.51 -18.02 -10.29
N GLY A 790 48.81 -17.54 -11.49
CA GLY A 790 47.87 -17.37 -12.59
C GLY A 790 48.01 -18.54 -13.55
N SER A 791 47.53 -19.72 -13.15
CA SER A 791 47.43 -20.87 -14.06
C SER A 791 46.46 -20.51 -15.19
N GLY A 792 46.90 -20.67 -16.44
CA GLY A 792 46.20 -20.21 -17.63
C GLY A 792 44.72 -20.61 -17.67
N GLN A 793 43.89 -19.64 -18.00
CA GLN A 793 42.45 -19.86 -18.23
C GLN A 793 42.19 -19.74 -19.72
N ILE A 794 41.13 -20.37 -20.20
CA ILE A 794 40.70 -20.20 -21.58
C ILE A 794 39.83 -18.95 -21.67
N ILE A 795 40.37 -17.85 -22.18
CA ILE A 795 39.60 -16.63 -22.48
C ILE A 795 39.20 -16.65 -23.96
N MET A 796 37.89 -16.55 -24.23
CA MET A 796 37.32 -16.46 -25.57
C MET A 796 36.62 -15.12 -25.75
N SER A 797 36.78 -14.50 -26.92
CA SER A 797 36.14 -13.22 -27.24
C SER A 797 35.62 -13.18 -28.68
N ILE A 798 34.80 -12.18 -29.03
CA ILE A 798 34.28 -12.01 -30.40
C ILE A 798 35.36 -11.39 -31.29
N ASP A 799 36.34 -12.21 -31.66
CA ASP A 799 37.39 -11.87 -32.61
C ASP A 799 37.03 -12.28 -34.06
N ALA A 800 37.94 -12.03 -34.99
CA ALA A 800 37.75 -12.37 -36.39
C ALA A 800 37.66 -13.89 -36.64
N ALA A 801 38.37 -14.71 -35.86
CA ALA A 801 38.38 -16.15 -36.00
C ALA A 801 37.05 -16.75 -35.53
N LEU A 802 36.56 -16.34 -34.36
CA LEU A 802 35.27 -16.75 -33.83
C LEU A 802 34.14 -16.29 -34.75
N THR A 803 34.15 -15.04 -35.20
CA THR A 803 33.13 -14.52 -36.12
C THR A 803 33.04 -15.35 -37.41
N LYS A 804 34.20 -15.67 -38.01
CA LYS A 804 34.25 -16.51 -39.22
C LYS A 804 33.75 -17.93 -38.97
N ALA A 805 34.08 -18.52 -37.83
CA ALA A 805 33.61 -19.86 -37.46
C ALA A 805 32.09 -19.88 -37.25
N LEU A 806 31.53 -18.86 -36.61
CA LEU A 806 30.08 -18.68 -36.41
C LEU A 806 29.33 -18.56 -37.75
N GLU A 807 29.88 -17.81 -38.71
CA GLU A 807 29.32 -17.66 -40.06
C GLU A 807 29.39 -18.95 -40.89
N THR A 808 30.42 -19.78 -40.67
CA THR A 808 30.66 -21.01 -41.42
C THR A 808 29.78 -22.16 -40.92
N GLY A 809 29.66 -22.33 -39.60
CA GLY A 809 28.76 -23.31 -38.99
C GLY A 809 29.40 -24.16 -37.88
N PRO A 810 28.67 -25.16 -37.36
CA PRO A 810 29.03 -25.82 -36.10
C PRO A 810 30.32 -26.64 -36.14
N ALA A 811 30.70 -27.19 -37.30
CA ALA A 811 31.94 -27.95 -37.43
C ALA A 811 33.19 -27.06 -37.32
N GLU A 812 33.18 -25.89 -37.98
CA GLU A 812 34.27 -24.93 -37.91
C GLU A 812 34.41 -24.34 -36.51
N LEU A 813 33.28 -24.07 -35.85
CA LEU A 813 33.26 -23.62 -34.46
C LEU A 813 33.85 -24.67 -33.51
N ALA A 814 33.50 -25.94 -33.66
CA ALA A 814 34.08 -27.03 -32.86
C ALA A 814 35.60 -27.15 -33.09
N LEU A 815 36.05 -27.07 -34.36
CA LEU A 815 37.47 -27.12 -34.70
C LEU A 815 38.27 -25.96 -34.06
N LEU A 816 37.71 -24.74 -34.09
CA LEU A 816 38.30 -23.58 -33.45
C LEU A 816 38.44 -23.79 -31.94
N LEU A 817 37.37 -24.19 -31.27
CA LEU A 817 37.34 -24.39 -29.81
C LEU A 817 38.26 -25.54 -29.37
N ASP A 818 38.31 -26.65 -30.10
CA ASP A 818 39.25 -27.75 -29.86
C ASP A 818 40.71 -27.29 -30.06
N GLY A 819 40.94 -26.39 -31.02
CA GLY A 819 42.23 -25.74 -31.24
C GLY A 819 42.68 -24.91 -30.04
N ILE A 820 41.79 -24.04 -29.54
CA ILE A 820 42.02 -23.20 -28.36
C ILE A 820 42.31 -24.08 -27.14
N GLU A 821 41.51 -25.12 -26.90
CA GLU A 821 41.69 -26.03 -25.76
C GLU A 821 43.03 -26.76 -25.84
N ARG A 822 43.41 -27.29 -27.02
CA ARG A 822 44.72 -27.94 -27.22
C ARG A 822 45.89 -26.98 -27.02
N ALA A 823 45.82 -25.77 -27.56
CA ALA A 823 46.88 -24.77 -27.42
C ALA A 823 47.08 -24.39 -25.94
N HIS A 824 45.98 -24.21 -25.22
CA HIS A 824 45.99 -23.91 -23.80
C HIS A 824 46.69 -25.01 -22.96
N PHE A 825 46.34 -26.29 -23.19
CA PHE A 825 47.00 -27.40 -22.50
C PHE A 825 48.47 -27.57 -22.89
N ALA A 826 48.83 -27.32 -24.15
CA ALA A 826 50.22 -27.36 -24.58
C ALA A 826 51.06 -26.30 -23.85
N GLN A 827 50.54 -25.09 -23.67
CA GLN A 827 51.20 -24.03 -22.91
C GLN A 827 51.32 -24.37 -21.41
N LEU A 828 50.29 -24.96 -20.81
CA LEU A 828 50.36 -25.43 -19.42
C LEU A 828 51.44 -26.51 -19.25
N ILE A 829 51.54 -27.47 -20.17
CA ILE A 829 52.57 -28.52 -20.14
C ILE A 829 53.97 -27.92 -20.31
N GLN A 830 54.16 -26.97 -21.24
CA GLN A 830 55.45 -26.29 -21.44
C GLN A 830 55.91 -25.48 -20.21
N LYS A 831 54.97 -24.91 -19.45
CA LYS A 831 55.28 -24.21 -18.18
C LYS A 831 55.59 -25.17 -17.02
N ILE A 832 55.32 -26.46 -17.16
CA ILE A 832 55.57 -27.50 -16.14
C ILE A 832 56.91 -28.23 -16.36
N GLU A 833 57.50 -28.21 -17.56
CA GLU A 833 58.83 -28.80 -17.82
C GLU A 833 59.97 -27.84 -17.37
N PRO A 834 60.88 -28.25 -16.46
CA PRO A 834 61.95 -27.38 -15.99
C PRO A 834 63.04 -27.21 -17.06
N GLN A 835 63.50 -25.97 -17.28
CA GLN A 835 64.71 -25.67 -18.05
C GLN A 835 65.92 -26.35 -17.38
N GLY A 836 66.38 -27.47 -17.94
CA GLY A 836 67.58 -28.17 -17.48
C GLY A 836 68.84 -27.52 -18.02
N GLU A 837 69.63 -26.89 -17.14
CA GLU A 837 71.03 -26.56 -17.38
C GLU A 837 71.90 -27.84 -17.23
N GLU A 838 72.66 -28.17 -18.26
CA GLU A 838 73.80 -29.09 -18.18
C GLU A 838 74.88 -28.48 -17.28
N HIS A 839 75.08 -29.01 -16.07
CA HIS A 839 76.36 -28.95 -15.37
C HIS A 839 76.70 -30.34 -14.79
N ALA A 840 77.68 -30.97 -15.41
CA ALA A 840 78.32 -32.19 -14.91
C ALA A 840 79.20 -31.84 -13.70
N TYR A 841 78.92 -32.44 -12.54
CA TYR A 841 79.96 -32.79 -11.57
C TYR A 841 79.61 -34.08 -10.83
N ASP A 842 80.51 -35.04 -11.01
CA ASP A 842 80.67 -36.32 -10.34
C ASP A 842 81.09 -36.12 -8.88
N VAL A 843 80.41 -36.71 -7.90
CA VAL A 843 80.99 -37.21 -6.62
C VAL A 843 80.05 -38.27 -6.00
N GLN A 844 80.61 -39.44 -5.73
CA GLN A 844 80.03 -40.57 -5.01
C GLN A 844 79.74 -40.30 -3.53
N GLU A 845 78.73 -41.01 -3.01
CA GLU A 845 78.56 -41.53 -1.63
C GLU A 845 78.80 -40.58 -0.43
N GLU A 846 77.75 -40.35 0.37
CA GLU A 846 77.61 -41.03 1.68
C GLU A 846 76.26 -40.73 2.36
N LYS A 847 75.84 -41.69 3.18
CA LYS A 847 74.56 -41.81 3.88
C LYS A 847 74.32 -40.74 4.95
N LEU A 848 73.08 -40.28 5.06
CA LEU A 848 72.19 -40.52 6.22
C LEU A 848 70.75 -40.10 5.92
#